data_AF-K5WVM2-F1
#
_entry.id   AF-K5WVM2-F1
#
_cell.length_a   1.000
_cell.length_b   1.000
_cell.length_c   1.000
_cell.angle_alpha   90.00
_cell.angle_beta   90.00
_cell.angle_gamma   90.00
#
_symmetry.space_group_name_H-M   'P 1'
#
loop_
_entity.id
_entity.type
_entity.pdbx_description
1 polymer ?
#
loop_
_entity_poly.entity_id
_entity_poly.type
_entity_poly.pdbx_seq_one_letter_code
_entity_poly.pdbx_strand_id
1 'polypeptide(L)'
;MPAPKAGPALFLGIELSTDQLRASIVDESLELVGVESVDFDTELDYQTQGGIFTTPGDAFTTPVEMWIKGLDLLLAKLARNHDLARVKSIGGAAQHALVWWKSTTVPSLSSLDPNLLLHEHFSAHTFSLPNTPVFQDTASHAHALVIEDLLLGPERMAARVGTAATPSMVSAQLLRVRETWQHEVWARTGRIQLASAFLCSLLSGKWISMGEAEACATGMWVHANTPGSQGHWDEGVLDIVGGSREEGRRVRGWLGDVDTSGGGRRAGNVSRYLVERYRFDPETLVAPFTSDYLANYLSLCPSPNDAILSFGPMDMLLTPAQHYMPTRLYNLFPHPAQDSGEKRRYIAVLCSRNADVPRALVRDMYTKSWSAFDRLVAIVPPGGSIGLDDKLFSFWHLQADSYPYSHVKGIYRFETGVKVNEFRDLRANPRCLLESQVLSFRVKWSHMLATGALGSPRRSINANTSGSNNPQTPPPFISSSSNRASTPSSTSTPSNMLSIQQSLGLLFDPYDHSSLPTRIIATGAAANFPSIANVVGDIFNAPVFVPNTQVDSAQIVPHRNAPVVGFPGRAALGGAYVARWVWGKERGSGSGMGGGGGLGAFEDEIRRLLQKRWIATGGVPLRTNVGGVTAVGQQGGGGMASSGLLGLVAGAAGLLNPGGGAVSGNSGANSGSNTPFSSRSVGATLIEEEEEELVSSNNGMMYGLGISSSSPSGVAHDPAIMAMGVQGHHASTGGYGGGERMGMRTSHTGSSSTLDTLGSVGSGSVMTNSTTYTTPDITSSLSMVGLNINNNNSGTMSNGLSSPGQQTTNTNANANSTTTTTTNPTPLTPVVALPTLDSETQLGLAKVAEADTDAFLSYAAIVPEFCRLEGMLVKGIV
;
A
#
# COMPACT_ATOMS: atom_id res chain seq x y z
N MET A 1 -36.40 -23.89 22.39
CA MET A 1 -35.62 -22.85 21.69
C MET A 1 -35.58 -21.61 22.55
N PRO A 2 -34.43 -20.94 22.74
CA PRO A 2 -34.45 -19.51 23.05
C PRO A 2 -35.14 -18.75 21.90
N ALA A 3 -35.78 -17.62 22.20
CA ALA A 3 -36.36 -16.77 21.16
C ALA A 3 -35.25 -16.25 20.22
N PRO A 4 -35.55 -16.00 18.92
CA PRO A 4 -34.59 -15.35 18.04
C PRO A 4 -34.19 -13.99 18.61
N LYS A 5 -32.91 -13.82 18.95
CA LYS A 5 -32.33 -12.56 19.44
C LYS A 5 -32.65 -11.44 18.44
N ALA A 6 -33.35 -10.39 18.88
CA ALA A 6 -34.04 -9.48 17.98
C ALA A 6 -33.07 -8.58 17.17
N GLY A 7 -33.29 -8.49 15.86
CA GLY A 7 -32.50 -7.68 14.92
C GLY A 7 -31.75 -8.51 13.87
N PRO A 8 -31.27 -7.89 12.78
CA PRO A 8 -30.53 -8.59 11.72
C PRO A 8 -29.18 -9.12 12.23
N ALA A 9 -28.66 -10.18 11.59
CA ALA A 9 -27.34 -10.70 11.89
C ALA A 9 -26.24 -9.69 11.56
N LEU A 10 -25.17 -9.71 12.36
CA LEU A 10 -24.03 -8.79 12.24
C LEU A 10 -22.75 -9.55 11.89
N PHE A 11 -21.84 -8.86 11.20
CA PHE A 11 -20.57 -9.39 10.70
C PHE A 11 -19.47 -8.41 11.08
N LEU A 12 -18.54 -8.87 11.91
CA LEU A 12 -17.48 -8.05 12.50
C LEU A 12 -16.17 -8.29 11.75
N GLY A 13 -15.54 -7.21 11.30
CA GLY A 13 -14.16 -7.22 10.82
C GLY A 13 -13.24 -6.49 11.80
N ILE A 14 -12.10 -7.08 12.15
CA ILE A 14 -11.07 -6.49 13.01
C ILE A 14 -9.78 -6.29 12.22
N GLU A 15 -9.12 -5.14 12.39
CA GLU A 15 -7.91 -4.74 11.66
C GLU A 15 -6.84 -4.29 12.67
N LEU A 16 -5.75 -5.05 12.81
CA LEU A 16 -4.54 -4.61 13.50
C LEU A 16 -3.63 -3.92 12.48
N SER A 17 -3.80 -2.62 12.34
CA SER A 17 -2.91 -1.78 11.53
C SER A 17 -1.63 -1.43 12.31
N THR A 18 -0.74 -0.65 11.69
CA THR A 18 0.49 -0.16 12.34
C THR A 18 0.18 0.74 13.54
N ASP A 19 -0.77 1.67 13.38
CA ASP A 19 -1.04 2.79 14.29
C ASP A 19 -2.29 2.61 15.16
N GLN A 20 -3.20 1.72 14.78
CA GLN A 20 -4.46 1.49 15.49
C GLN A 20 -4.93 0.02 15.42
N LEU A 21 -5.74 -0.38 16.41
CA LEU A 21 -6.64 -1.52 16.29
C LEU A 21 -8.04 -1.02 15.93
N ARG A 22 -8.57 -1.44 14.77
CA ARG A 22 -9.86 -0.98 14.23
C ARG A 22 -10.87 -2.12 14.18
N ALA A 23 -12.14 -1.77 14.25
CA ALA A 23 -13.26 -2.67 13.99
C ALA A 23 -14.28 -2.00 13.08
N SER A 24 -14.97 -2.80 12.28
CA SER A 24 -16.12 -2.35 11.48
C SER A 24 -17.17 -3.46 11.43
N ILE A 25 -18.43 -3.09 11.61
CA ILE A 25 -19.56 -4.00 11.69
C ILE A 25 -20.51 -3.70 10.53
N VAL A 26 -20.86 -4.74 9.77
CA VAL A 26 -21.90 -4.68 8.74
C VAL A 26 -23.04 -5.65 9.04
N ASP A 27 -24.20 -5.43 8.41
CA ASP A 27 -25.34 -6.36 8.47
C ASP A 27 -25.38 -7.35 7.29
N GLU A 28 -26.46 -8.15 7.18
CA GLU A 28 -26.64 -9.14 6.12
C GLU A 28 -26.67 -8.55 4.69
N SER A 29 -26.91 -7.24 4.56
CA SER A 29 -26.95 -6.46 3.31
C SER A 29 -25.67 -5.67 3.03
N LEU A 30 -24.65 -5.82 3.90
CA LEU A 30 -23.38 -5.11 3.90
C LEU A 30 -23.46 -3.62 4.28
N GLU A 31 -24.59 -3.16 4.86
CA GLU A 31 -24.67 -1.80 5.40
C GLU A 31 -23.80 -1.63 6.65
N LEU A 32 -23.04 -0.53 6.72
CA LEU A 32 -22.24 -0.17 7.88
C LEU A 32 -23.14 0.19 9.07
N VAL A 33 -22.98 -0.52 10.19
CA VAL A 33 -23.80 -0.36 11.42
C VAL A 33 -22.98 -0.17 12.70
N GLY A 34 -21.66 -0.25 12.63
CA GLY A 34 -20.76 0.06 13.75
C GLY A 34 -19.32 0.26 13.31
N VAL A 35 -18.61 1.17 13.98
CA VAL A 35 -17.18 1.43 13.82
C VAL A 35 -16.61 1.68 15.20
N GLU A 36 -15.53 0.98 15.56
CA GLU A 36 -14.78 1.21 16.78
C GLU A 36 -13.28 1.24 16.45
N SER A 37 -12.49 1.95 17.24
CA SER A 37 -11.04 1.95 17.12
C SER A 37 -10.37 2.12 18.48
N VAL A 38 -9.15 1.64 18.62
CA VAL A 38 -8.21 1.97 19.69
C VAL A 38 -6.96 2.53 19.04
N ASP A 39 -6.64 3.78 19.36
CA ASP A 39 -5.50 4.50 18.83
C ASP A 39 -4.27 4.27 19.73
N PHE A 40 -3.16 3.76 19.18
CA PHE A 40 -2.09 3.23 20.02
C PHE A 40 -1.30 4.33 20.76
N ASP A 41 -1.07 5.48 20.14
CA ASP A 41 -0.28 6.55 20.75
C ASP A 41 -1.11 7.41 21.73
N THR A 42 -2.44 7.46 21.56
CA THR A 42 -3.33 8.31 22.37
C THR A 42 -4.19 7.57 23.39
N GLU A 43 -4.34 6.24 23.29
CA GLU A 43 -5.11 5.42 24.24
C GLU A 43 -4.30 4.36 25.00
N LEU A 44 -2.98 4.22 24.74
CA LEU A 44 -2.11 3.25 25.43
C LEU A 44 -0.75 3.87 25.80
N ASP A 45 -0.30 3.65 27.04
CA ASP A 45 0.94 4.22 27.59
C ASP A 45 2.24 3.52 27.11
N TYR A 46 2.48 3.44 25.79
CA TYR A 46 3.70 2.83 25.22
C TYR A 46 4.75 3.80 24.69
N GLN A 47 4.46 5.09 24.57
CA GLN A 47 5.38 6.12 24.03
C GLN A 47 5.81 5.88 22.57
N THR A 48 4.97 5.21 21.78
CA THR A 48 5.13 5.03 20.33
C THR A 48 4.84 6.32 19.56
N GLN A 49 5.20 6.33 18.26
CA GLN A 49 4.75 7.31 17.28
C GLN A 49 4.29 6.57 16.02
N GLY A 50 3.06 6.75 15.59
CA GLY A 50 2.41 5.91 14.59
C GLY A 50 2.27 4.45 15.03
N GLY A 51 2.18 4.17 16.34
CA GLY A 51 2.18 2.81 16.89
C GLY A 51 3.53 2.06 16.82
N ILE A 52 4.63 2.74 16.46
CA ILE A 52 5.97 2.14 16.36
C ILE A 52 7.04 2.88 17.17
N PHE A 53 8.12 2.17 17.47
CA PHE A 53 9.40 2.71 17.91
C PHE A 53 10.37 2.78 16.75
N THR A 54 11.02 3.93 16.60
CA THR A 54 12.14 4.17 15.69
C THR A 54 13.45 4.20 16.47
N THR A 55 14.29 3.18 16.31
CA THR A 55 15.63 3.14 16.94
C THR A 55 16.65 3.72 15.95
N PRO A 56 17.69 4.46 16.39
CA PRO A 56 18.77 4.88 15.49
C PRO A 56 19.42 3.67 14.79
N GLY A 57 19.31 3.61 13.45
CA GLY A 57 19.81 2.49 12.63
C GLY A 57 18.71 1.69 11.91
N ASP A 58 17.84 2.39 11.16
CA ASP A 58 16.88 1.83 10.18
C ASP A 58 15.92 0.72 10.71
N ALA A 59 15.72 0.65 12.04
CA ALA A 59 14.87 -0.35 12.70
C ALA A 59 13.50 0.24 13.13
N PHE A 60 12.42 -0.42 12.70
CA PHE A 60 11.03 -0.04 12.97
C PHE A 60 10.31 -1.20 13.68
N THR A 61 9.96 -1.02 14.97
CA THR A 61 9.42 -2.11 15.80
C THR A 61 8.18 -1.70 16.59
N THR A 62 7.38 -2.67 17.04
CA THR A 62 6.14 -2.46 17.81
C THR A 62 6.04 -3.47 18.97
N PRO A 63 5.55 -3.08 20.16
CA PRO A 63 5.30 -4.02 21.25
C PRO A 63 4.13 -4.97 20.92
N VAL A 64 4.32 -6.28 21.07
CA VAL A 64 3.23 -7.27 20.92
C VAL A 64 2.20 -7.13 22.06
N GLU A 65 2.63 -6.76 23.27
CA GLU A 65 1.73 -6.54 24.42
C GLU A 65 0.76 -5.37 24.19
N MET A 66 1.19 -4.34 23.45
CA MET A 66 0.36 -3.18 23.10
C MET A 66 -0.84 -3.60 22.25
N TRP A 67 -0.65 -4.50 21.29
CA TRP A 67 -1.74 -5.06 20.49
C TRP A 67 -2.76 -5.83 21.35
N ILE A 68 -2.31 -6.50 22.42
CA ILE A 68 -3.19 -7.26 23.31
C ILE A 68 -4.00 -6.32 24.21
N LYS A 69 -3.39 -5.29 24.79
CA LYS A 69 -4.12 -4.24 25.53
C LYS A 69 -5.07 -3.47 24.62
N GLY A 70 -4.65 -3.17 23.39
CA GLY A 70 -5.52 -2.59 22.37
C GLY A 70 -6.72 -3.48 22.03
N LEU A 71 -6.54 -4.80 21.98
CA LEU A 71 -7.64 -5.75 21.75
C LEU A 71 -8.59 -5.84 22.94
N ASP A 72 -8.06 -5.84 24.17
CA ASP A 72 -8.87 -5.74 25.39
C ASP A 72 -9.75 -4.48 25.39
N LEU A 73 -9.17 -3.31 25.08
CA LEU A 73 -9.92 -2.05 24.96
C LEU A 73 -10.93 -2.08 23.81
N LEU A 74 -10.57 -2.60 22.63
CA LEU A 74 -11.45 -2.67 21.47
C LEU A 74 -12.66 -3.57 21.76
N LEU A 75 -12.46 -4.73 22.37
CA LEU A 75 -13.55 -5.62 22.81
C LEU A 75 -14.43 -4.97 23.88
N ALA A 76 -13.85 -4.18 24.80
CA ALA A 76 -14.59 -3.43 25.81
C ALA A 76 -15.38 -2.23 25.26
N LYS A 77 -14.96 -1.63 24.13
CA LYS A 77 -15.75 -0.65 23.36
C LYS A 77 -16.88 -1.35 22.62
N LEU A 78 -16.56 -2.38 21.83
CA LEU A 78 -17.51 -3.19 21.06
C LEU A 78 -18.65 -3.75 21.94
N ALA A 79 -18.34 -4.31 23.11
CA ALA A 79 -19.33 -4.89 24.03
C ALA A 79 -20.18 -3.86 24.79
N ARG A 80 -19.75 -2.60 24.82
CA ARG A 80 -20.49 -1.48 25.42
C ARG A 80 -21.47 -0.86 24.43
N ASN A 81 -21.04 -0.77 23.17
CA ASN A 81 -21.74 0.01 22.14
C ASN A 81 -22.58 -0.87 21.18
N HIS A 82 -22.37 -2.19 21.17
CA HIS A 82 -23.07 -3.14 20.29
C HIS A 82 -23.49 -4.45 20.98
N ASP A 83 -24.60 -5.03 20.54
CA ASP A 83 -25.02 -6.38 20.94
C ASP A 83 -24.20 -7.45 20.20
N LEU A 84 -23.13 -7.91 20.84
CA LEU A 84 -22.23 -8.93 20.29
C LEU A 84 -22.88 -10.32 20.17
N ALA A 85 -24.02 -10.56 20.84
CA ALA A 85 -24.78 -11.80 20.67
C ALA A 85 -25.46 -11.89 19.29
N ARG A 86 -25.53 -10.78 18.53
CA ARG A 86 -25.98 -10.73 17.12
C ARG A 86 -24.85 -10.92 16.10
N VAL A 87 -23.58 -10.82 16.49
CA VAL A 87 -22.45 -11.08 15.59
C VAL A 87 -22.42 -12.58 15.26
N LYS A 88 -22.56 -12.95 13.99
CA LYS A 88 -22.60 -14.36 13.55
C LYS A 88 -21.32 -14.84 12.87
N SER A 89 -20.43 -13.92 12.52
CA SER A 89 -19.08 -14.24 12.06
C SER A 89 -18.14 -13.09 12.35
N ILE A 90 -16.90 -13.41 12.69
CA ILE A 90 -15.78 -12.49 12.87
C ILE A 90 -14.72 -12.83 11.81
N GLY A 91 -14.25 -11.84 11.08
CA GLY A 91 -13.09 -11.92 10.19
C GLY A 91 -12.14 -10.76 10.50
N GLY A 92 -11.05 -10.66 9.75
CA GLY A 92 -10.10 -9.58 10.00
C GLY A 92 -8.76 -9.73 9.32
N ALA A 93 -7.87 -8.82 9.70
CA ALA A 93 -6.53 -8.69 9.13
C ALA A 93 -5.54 -8.09 10.13
N ALA A 94 -4.25 -8.18 9.79
CA ALA A 94 -3.20 -7.48 10.50
C ALA A 94 -2.05 -7.05 9.57
N GLN A 95 -1.28 -6.07 10.01
CA GLN A 95 0.04 -5.75 9.45
C GLN A 95 0.94 -7.00 9.39
N HIS A 96 1.78 -7.09 8.35
CA HIS A 96 2.67 -8.25 8.16
C HIS A 96 3.88 -8.20 9.11
N ALA A 97 3.65 -8.65 10.35
CA ALA A 97 4.61 -8.70 11.45
C ALA A 97 4.50 -10.03 12.23
N LEU A 98 5.56 -10.40 12.96
CA LEU A 98 5.69 -11.70 13.61
C LEU A 98 5.44 -11.66 15.12
N VAL A 99 4.76 -12.67 15.66
CA VAL A 99 4.66 -12.92 17.11
C VAL A 99 5.55 -14.09 17.47
N TRP A 100 6.55 -13.80 18.29
CA TRP A 100 7.61 -14.73 18.72
C TRP A 100 7.28 -15.27 20.11
N TRP A 101 6.68 -16.46 20.18
CA TRP A 101 6.30 -17.10 21.45
C TRP A 101 7.48 -17.85 22.06
N LYS A 102 7.68 -17.72 23.39
CA LYS A 102 8.68 -18.52 24.11
C LYS A 102 8.35 -20.02 24.09
N SER A 103 9.38 -20.85 24.27
CA SER A 103 9.27 -22.31 24.46
C SER A 103 8.83 -22.73 25.87
N THR A 104 8.76 -21.79 26.82
CA THR A 104 8.15 -21.98 28.14
C THR A 104 6.64 -22.15 28.04
N THR A 105 6.02 -22.82 29.03
CA THR A 105 4.56 -23.03 29.07
C THR A 105 3.78 -21.71 28.94
N VAL A 106 3.03 -21.58 27.85
CA VAL A 106 2.08 -20.49 27.58
C VAL A 106 0.70 -20.89 28.10
N PRO A 107 -0.12 -19.98 28.66
CA PRO A 107 -1.51 -20.27 29.01
C PRO A 107 -2.31 -20.85 27.83
N SER A 108 -3.14 -21.88 28.08
CA SER A 108 -3.92 -22.52 27.03
C SER A 108 -5.04 -21.59 26.56
N LEU A 109 -5.00 -21.22 25.27
CA LEU A 109 -6.00 -20.36 24.60
C LEU A 109 -7.44 -20.85 24.77
N SER A 110 -7.64 -22.16 24.97
CA SER A 110 -8.95 -22.80 25.14
C SER A 110 -9.51 -22.71 26.56
N SER A 111 -8.71 -22.26 27.54
CA SER A 111 -9.06 -22.22 28.96
C SER A 111 -8.57 -20.94 29.64
N LEU A 112 -8.59 -19.81 28.93
CA LEU A 112 -8.37 -18.48 29.50
C LEU A 112 -9.51 -18.12 30.46
N ASP A 113 -9.20 -17.44 31.57
CA ASP A 113 -10.18 -17.02 32.56
C ASP A 113 -10.96 -15.80 32.03
N PRO A 114 -12.30 -15.88 31.84
CA PRO A 114 -13.10 -14.75 31.37
C PRO A 114 -13.18 -13.58 32.35
N ASN A 115 -12.70 -13.71 33.59
CA ASN A 115 -12.67 -12.63 34.58
C ASN A 115 -11.44 -11.72 34.41
N LEU A 116 -10.31 -12.25 33.94
CA LEU A 116 -9.10 -11.49 33.63
C LEU A 116 -9.16 -10.88 32.22
N LEU A 117 -8.24 -9.96 31.93
CA LEU A 117 -7.99 -9.39 30.60
C LEU A 117 -6.98 -10.25 29.81
N LEU A 118 -6.92 -10.10 28.49
CA LEU A 118 -6.00 -10.89 27.65
C LEU A 118 -4.53 -10.56 27.95
N HIS A 119 -4.20 -9.30 28.23
CA HIS A 119 -2.82 -8.92 28.55
C HIS A 119 -2.34 -9.42 29.93
N GLU A 120 -3.25 -9.73 30.86
CA GLU A 120 -2.90 -10.36 32.14
C GLU A 120 -2.45 -11.82 31.94
N HIS A 121 -3.06 -12.53 30.97
CA HIS A 121 -2.60 -13.85 30.53
C HIS A 121 -1.29 -13.77 29.71
N PHE A 122 -1.11 -12.68 28.94
CA PHE A 122 -0.11 -12.59 27.87
C PHE A 122 0.74 -11.30 27.96
N SER A 123 1.36 -11.06 29.12
CA SER A 123 2.35 -9.98 29.27
C SER A 123 3.56 -10.15 28.32
N ALA A 124 4.35 -9.09 28.18
CA ALA A 124 5.59 -9.07 27.41
C ALA A 124 6.56 -10.24 27.73
N HIS A 125 6.50 -10.79 28.95
CA HIS A 125 7.31 -11.95 29.36
C HIS A 125 6.97 -13.25 28.62
N THR A 126 5.82 -13.35 27.97
CA THR A 126 5.41 -14.53 27.17
C THR A 126 6.13 -14.61 25.82
N PHE A 127 6.66 -13.49 25.32
CA PHE A 127 7.27 -13.39 23.99
C PHE A 127 8.81 -13.44 24.06
N SER A 128 9.46 -14.17 23.16
CA SER A 128 10.93 -14.20 23.06
C SER A 128 11.47 -12.90 22.47
N LEU A 129 10.74 -12.30 21.51
CA LEU A 129 10.96 -10.94 21.00
C LEU A 129 9.72 -10.07 21.29
N PRO A 130 9.69 -9.30 22.39
CA PRO A 130 8.50 -8.51 22.77
C PRO A 130 8.22 -7.30 21.86
N ASN A 131 9.27 -6.67 21.33
CA ASN A 131 9.19 -5.60 20.34
C ASN A 131 9.56 -6.19 18.98
N THR A 132 8.57 -6.47 18.13
CA THR A 132 8.78 -7.14 16.84
C THR A 132 8.96 -6.13 15.70
N PRO A 133 9.77 -6.43 14.66
CA PRO A 133 9.79 -5.65 13.43
C PRO A 133 8.40 -5.56 12.76
N VAL A 134 8.06 -4.37 12.25
CA VAL A 134 6.89 -4.18 11.38
C VAL A 134 7.24 -4.43 9.91
N PHE A 135 6.23 -4.47 9.03
CA PHE A 135 6.43 -4.65 7.59
C PHE A 135 7.30 -3.54 6.93
N GLN A 136 7.47 -2.40 7.60
CA GLN A 136 8.35 -1.29 7.18
C GLN A 136 9.82 -1.45 7.62
N ASP A 137 10.17 -2.44 8.45
CA ASP A 137 11.55 -2.61 8.94
C ASP A 137 12.53 -2.89 7.79
N THR A 138 13.60 -2.10 7.70
CA THR A 138 14.63 -2.26 6.66
C THR A 138 15.95 -2.83 7.17
N ALA A 139 16.11 -2.99 8.49
CA ALA A 139 17.34 -3.47 9.10
C ALA A 139 17.62 -4.98 8.88
N SER A 140 16.69 -5.76 8.31
CA SER A 140 16.96 -7.10 7.75
C SER A 140 17.43 -7.12 6.29
N HIS A 141 17.59 -5.98 5.60
CA HIS A 141 17.94 -5.94 4.16
C HIS A 141 19.19 -6.73 3.77
N ALA A 142 20.30 -6.59 4.50
CA ALA A 142 21.53 -7.33 4.22
C ALA A 142 21.32 -8.85 4.28
N HIS A 143 20.50 -9.33 5.22
CA HIS A 143 20.16 -10.74 5.38
C HIS A 143 19.26 -11.24 4.23
N ALA A 144 18.38 -10.39 3.70
CA ALA A 144 17.57 -10.70 2.51
C ALA A 144 18.46 -10.91 1.26
N LEU A 145 19.48 -10.07 1.08
CA LEU A 145 20.44 -10.19 -0.02
C LEU A 145 21.32 -11.45 0.11
N VAL A 146 21.72 -11.83 1.33
CA VAL A 146 22.45 -13.09 1.58
C VAL A 146 21.60 -14.31 1.21
N ILE A 147 20.29 -14.29 1.52
CA ILE A 147 19.37 -15.37 1.11
C ILE A 147 19.24 -15.42 -0.42
N GLU A 148 19.16 -14.28 -1.10
CA GLU A 148 19.05 -14.22 -2.56
C GLU A 148 20.31 -14.73 -3.28
N ASP A 149 21.51 -14.37 -2.80
CA ASP A 149 22.79 -14.87 -3.33
C ASP A 149 22.95 -16.39 -3.13
N LEU A 150 22.62 -16.90 -1.94
CA LEU A 150 22.59 -18.34 -1.64
C LEU A 150 21.54 -19.10 -2.47
N LEU A 151 20.50 -18.41 -2.95
CA LEU A 151 19.51 -18.94 -3.89
C LEU A 151 19.85 -18.66 -5.37
N LEU A 152 21.05 -18.13 -5.64
CA LEU A 152 21.65 -17.90 -6.95
C LEU A 152 20.94 -16.82 -7.77
N GLY A 153 20.53 -15.75 -7.08
CA GLY A 153 20.05 -14.48 -7.64
C GLY A 153 18.52 -14.32 -7.69
N PRO A 154 18.03 -13.09 -7.91
CA PRO A 154 16.62 -12.72 -7.78
C PRO A 154 15.66 -13.58 -8.62
N GLU A 155 16.03 -13.91 -9.87
CA GLU A 155 15.24 -14.81 -10.72
C GLU A 155 15.06 -16.20 -10.11
N ARG A 156 16.12 -16.78 -9.55
CA ARG A 156 16.10 -18.16 -9.06
C ARG A 156 15.45 -18.26 -7.69
N MET A 157 15.61 -17.23 -6.87
CA MET A 157 14.82 -17.06 -5.65
C MET A 157 13.33 -16.94 -5.98
N ALA A 158 12.94 -16.04 -6.88
CA ALA A 158 11.53 -15.85 -7.26
C ALA A 158 10.91 -17.09 -7.92
N ALA A 159 11.64 -17.77 -8.80
CA ALA A 159 11.18 -19.03 -9.42
C ALA A 159 11.00 -20.18 -8.40
N ARG A 160 11.63 -20.10 -7.21
CA ARG A 160 11.60 -21.14 -6.18
C ARG A 160 10.57 -20.86 -5.06
N VAL A 161 10.52 -19.62 -4.56
CA VAL A 161 9.68 -19.22 -3.41
C VAL A 161 8.72 -18.05 -3.68
N GLY A 162 8.53 -17.68 -4.95
CA GLY A 162 7.50 -16.71 -5.38
C GLY A 162 7.85 -15.22 -5.22
N THR A 163 9.00 -14.89 -4.62
CA THR A 163 9.45 -13.52 -4.33
C THR A 163 10.97 -13.39 -4.45
N ALA A 164 11.48 -12.17 -4.61
CA ALA A 164 12.90 -11.83 -4.55
C ALA A 164 13.26 -11.23 -3.17
N ALA A 165 14.51 -10.81 -2.95
CA ALA A 165 14.93 -10.15 -1.71
C ALA A 165 14.06 -8.93 -1.38
N THR A 166 13.48 -8.92 -0.19
CA THR A 166 12.92 -7.72 0.43
C THR A 166 13.33 -7.65 1.91
N PRO A 167 13.59 -6.45 2.47
CA PRO A 167 14.01 -6.32 3.88
C PRO A 167 12.99 -6.87 4.87
N SER A 168 11.71 -6.75 4.50
CA SER A 168 10.52 -7.09 5.28
C SER A 168 10.12 -8.57 5.22
N MET A 169 10.89 -9.40 4.52
CA MET A 169 10.64 -10.82 4.32
C MET A 169 10.88 -11.63 5.60
N VAL A 170 9.98 -12.57 5.93
CA VAL A 170 10.08 -13.38 7.16
C VAL A 170 11.42 -14.13 7.25
N SER A 171 11.90 -14.78 6.19
CA SER A 171 13.20 -15.46 6.20
C SER A 171 14.38 -14.54 6.53
N ALA A 172 14.36 -13.29 6.06
CA ALA A 172 15.39 -12.29 6.36
C ALA A 172 15.32 -11.82 7.83
N GLN A 173 14.11 -11.65 8.38
CA GLN A 173 13.92 -11.37 9.81
C GLN A 173 14.38 -12.55 10.68
N LEU A 174 14.02 -13.79 10.31
CA LEU A 174 14.46 -15.00 11.01
C LEU A 174 15.99 -15.11 11.02
N LEU A 175 16.64 -14.95 9.86
CA LEU A 175 18.09 -15.00 9.72
C LEU A 175 18.78 -13.94 10.59
N ARG A 176 18.31 -12.68 10.54
CA ARG A 176 18.78 -11.60 11.42
C ARG A 176 18.64 -11.95 12.90
N VAL A 177 17.50 -12.51 13.33
CA VAL A 177 17.27 -12.87 14.74
C VAL A 177 18.17 -14.01 15.19
N ARG A 178 18.45 -15.01 14.32
CA ARG A 178 19.43 -16.07 14.59
C ARG A 178 20.81 -15.49 14.86
N GLU A 179 21.25 -14.55 14.02
CA GLU A 179 22.62 -14.03 14.02
C GLU A 179 22.84 -12.92 15.05
N THR A 180 21.80 -12.14 15.38
CA THR A 180 21.89 -11.03 16.35
C THR A 180 21.57 -11.47 17.80
N TRP A 181 20.64 -12.42 17.98
CA TRP A 181 20.05 -12.76 19.29
C TRP A 181 19.88 -14.27 19.50
N GLN A 182 20.94 -15.03 19.20
CA GLN A 182 20.94 -16.49 19.18
C GLN A 182 20.49 -17.12 20.51
N HIS A 183 20.85 -16.52 21.65
CA HIS A 183 20.57 -17.07 22.98
C HIS A 183 19.34 -16.41 23.65
N GLU A 184 19.15 -15.12 23.41
CA GLU A 184 18.16 -14.26 24.07
C GLU A 184 16.77 -14.48 23.49
N VAL A 185 16.69 -14.65 22.17
CA VAL A 185 15.46 -14.76 21.38
C VAL A 185 15.37 -16.14 20.71
N TRP A 186 16.33 -16.50 19.85
CA TRP A 186 16.22 -17.67 18.97
C TRP A 186 16.13 -18.98 19.77
N ALA A 187 17.13 -19.28 20.60
CA ALA A 187 17.14 -20.50 21.43
C ALA A 187 15.94 -20.62 22.38
N ARG A 188 15.31 -19.49 22.74
CA ARG A 188 14.16 -19.39 23.66
C ARG A 188 12.81 -19.37 22.95
N THR A 189 12.78 -19.39 21.61
CA THR A 189 11.54 -19.43 20.82
C THR A 189 10.99 -20.85 20.71
N GLY A 190 9.67 -20.97 20.79
CA GLY A 190 8.90 -22.23 20.71
C GLY A 190 7.79 -22.24 19.65
N ARG A 191 7.30 -21.07 19.22
CA ARG A 191 6.34 -20.92 18.11
C ARG A 191 6.48 -19.52 17.50
N ILE A 192 6.22 -19.41 16.20
CA ILE A 192 6.09 -18.13 15.50
C ILE A 192 4.72 -18.10 14.81
N GLN A 193 4.03 -16.96 14.86
CA GLN A 193 2.83 -16.70 14.06
C GLN A 193 2.97 -15.35 13.37
N LEU A 194 2.24 -15.13 12.26
CA LEU A 194 1.96 -13.78 11.79
C LEU A 194 0.89 -13.13 12.68
N ALA A 195 0.89 -11.79 12.77
CA ALA A 195 -0.04 -11.02 13.60
C ALA A 195 -1.53 -11.31 13.29
N SER A 196 -1.84 -11.67 12.05
CA SER A 196 -3.15 -12.12 11.55
C SER A 196 -3.60 -13.43 12.21
N ALA A 197 -2.78 -14.49 12.08
CA ALA A 197 -3.00 -15.79 12.71
C ALA A 197 -2.96 -15.71 14.24
N PHE A 198 -2.18 -14.78 14.80
CA PHE A 198 -2.15 -14.47 16.23
C PHE A 198 -3.49 -13.90 16.73
N LEU A 199 -4.05 -12.88 16.08
CA LEU A 199 -5.39 -12.38 16.43
C LEU A 199 -6.45 -13.47 16.26
N CYS A 200 -6.41 -14.22 15.15
CA CYS A 200 -7.34 -15.32 14.91
C CYS A 200 -7.23 -16.42 16.00
N SER A 201 -6.02 -16.67 16.54
CA SER A 201 -5.82 -17.55 17.70
C SER A 201 -6.51 -17.04 18.96
N LEU A 202 -6.33 -15.76 19.31
CA LEU A 202 -6.96 -15.16 20.51
C LEU A 202 -8.50 -15.16 20.40
N LEU A 203 -9.02 -14.83 19.22
CA LEU A 203 -10.46 -14.75 18.97
C LEU A 203 -11.15 -16.12 18.90
N SER A 204 -10.44 -17.17 18.47
CA SER A 204 -10.98 -18.56 18.38
C SER A 204 -10.60 -19.47 19.55
N GLY A 205 -9.67 -19.06 20.43
CA GLY A 205 -9.30 -19.81 21.63
C GLY A 205 -8.49 -21.08 21.33
N LYS A 206 -7.74 -21.09 20.23
CA LYS A 206 -6.88 -22.20 19.81
C LYS A 206 -5.77 -21.70 18.89
N TRP A 207 -4.74 -22.52 18.66
CA TRP A 207 -3.70 -22.17 17.70
C TRP A 207 -4.23 -22.23 16.26
N ILE A 208 -4.05 -21.13 15.51
CA ILE A 208 -4.41 -20.98 14.10
C ILE A 208 -3.15 -20.94 13.21
N SER A 209 -3.19 -21.66 12.11
CA SER A 209 -2.20 -21.62 11.02
C SER A 209 -2.32 -20.35 10.19
N MET A 210 -1.20 -19.90 9.59
CA MET A 210 -1.24 -18.87 8.55
C MET A 210 -1.84 -19.41 7.24
N GLY A 211 -2.44 -18.54 6.44
CA GLY A 211 -2.98 -18.90 5.13
C GLY A 211 -1.92 -19.03 4.03
N GLU A 212 -2.20 -19.78 2.97
CA GLU A 212 -1.26 -19.96 1.83
C GLU A 212 -0.83 -18.63 1.18
N ALA A 213 -1.71 -17.63 1.16
CA ALA A 213 -1.40 -16.28 0.68
C ALA A 213 -0.30 -15.60 1.52
N GLU A 214 -0.32 -15.83 2.84
CA GLU A 214 0.64 -15.27 3.78
C GLU A 214 1.94 -16.08 3.79
N ALA A 215 1.86 -17.39 3.62
CA ALA A 215 3.01 -18.27 3.46
C ALA A 215 3.87 -17.85 2.24
N CYS A 216 3.25 -17.49 1.10
CA CYS A 216 3.96 -16.94 -0.06
C CYS A 216 4.75 -15.65 0.27
N ALA A 217 4.31 -14.82 1.23
CA ALA A 217 5.03 -13.61 1.62
C ALA A 217 6.28 -13.89 2.50
N THR A 218 6.47 -15.13 2.99
CA THR A 218 7.58 -15.46 3.91
C THR A 218 8.94 -15.57 3.24
N GLY A 219 8.99 -15.78 1.92
CA GLY A 219 10.20 -16.17 1.21
C GLY A 219 10.70 -17.59 1.49
N MET A 220 9.89 -18.46 2.10
CA MET A 220 10.24 -19.86 2.43
C MET A 220 9.22 -20.89 1.89
N TRP A 221 8.21 -20.45 1.14
CA TRP A 221 7.09 -21.29 0.72
C TRP A 221 7.13 -21.58 -0.79
N VAL A 222 7.10 -22.85 -1.15
CA VAL A 222 6.91 -23.29 -2.54
C VAL A 222 5.41 -23.40 -2.80
N HIS A 223 4.87 -22.45 -3.57
CA HIS A 223 3.46 -22.45 -3.94
C HIS A 223 3.16 -23.46 -5.07
N ALA A 224 2.19 -24.35 -4.86
CA ALA A 224 1.76 -25.30 -5.89
C ALA A 224 0.72 -24.67 -6.84
N ASN A 225 1.13 -24.43 -8.08
CA ASN A 225 0.24 -24.02 -9.17
C ASN A 225 -0.22 -25.19 -10.06
N THR A 226 0.33 -26.40 -9.89
CA THR A 226 -0.01 -27.60 -10.66
C THR A 226 -1.11 -28.44 -9.98
N PRO A 227 -2.13 -28.91 -10.72
CA PRO A 227 -3.17 -29.79 -10.17
C PRO A 227 -2.60 -31.06 -9.54
N GLY A 228 -3.05 -31.38 -8.33
CA GLY A 228 -2.59 -32.55 -7.57
C GLY A 228 -1.30 -32.36 -6.77
N SER A 229 -0.58 -31.25 -6.95
CA SER A 229 0.50 -30.83 -6.05
C SER A 229 -0.05 -30.04 -4.86
N GLN A 230 0.68 -30.02 -3.75
CA GLN A 230 0.38 -29.20 -2.57
C GLN A 230 1.58 -28.29 -2.27
N GLY A 231 1.31 -27.05 -1.87
CA GLY A 231 2.37 -26.14 -1.45
C GLY A 231 3.07 -26.65 -0.19
N HIS A 232 4.36 -26.34 -0.04
CA HIS A 232 5.16 -26.79 1.08
C HIS A 232 6.25 -25.79 1.45
N TRP A 233 6.78 -25.88 2.67
CA TRP A 233 7.99 -25.17 3.05
C TRP A 233 9.20 -25.67 2.24
N ASP A 234 10.08 -24.76 1.82
CA ASP A 234 11.34 -25.10 1.19
C ASP A 234 12.39 -25.45 2.26
N GLU A 235 12.65 -26.75 2.43
CA GLU A 235 13.62 -27.24 3.41
C GLU A 235 15.03 -26.67 3.19
N GLY A 236 15.40 -26.27 1.96
CA GLY A 236 16.69 -25.65 1.69
C GLY A 236 16.77 -24.18 2.14
N VAL A 237 15.70 -23.41 2.02
CA VAL A 237 15.63 -22.06 2.59
C VAL A 237 15.53 -22.13 4.11
N LEU A 238 14.77 -23.09 4.66
CA LEU A 238 14.74 -23.37 6.09
C LEU A 238 16.12 -23.74 6.64
N ASP A 239 16.90 -24.56 5.93
CA ASP A 239 18.28 -24.92 6.32
C ASP A 239 19.23 -23.70 6.25
N ILE A 240 19.08 -22.81 5.26
CA ILE A 240 19.82 -21.52 5.18
C ILE A 240 19.48 -20.62 6.37
N VAL A 241 18.18 -20.47 6.68
CA VAL A 241 17.66 -19.58 7.74
C VAL A 241 17.93 -20.14 9.14
N GLY A 242 17.86 -21.46 9.32
CA GLY A 242 18.24 -22.13 10.57
C GLY A 242 19.75 -22.28 10.77
N GLY A 243 20.52 -22.28 9.68
CA GLY A 243 21.99 -22.45 9.69
C GLY A 243 22.44 -23.91 9.81
N SER A 244 21.50 -24.84 9.97
CA SER A 244 21.70 -26.28 9.90
C SER A 244 20.37 -26.99 9.62
N ARG A 245 20.45 -28.24 9.17
CA ARG A 245 19.26 -29.09 8.92
C ARG A 245 18.48 -29.50 10.16
N GLU A 246 19.06 -29.32 11.34
CA GLU A 246 18.35 -29.53 12.61
C GLU A 246 17.52 -28.28 12.98
N GLU A 247 18.14 -27.10 12.89
CA GLU A 247 17.47 -25.83 13.16
C GLU A 247 16.47 -25.45 12.05
N GLY A 248 16.69 -25.84 10.79
CA GLY A 248 15.69 -25.67 9.71
C GLY A 248 14.36 -26.41 10.01
N ARG A 249 14.46 -27.64 10.52
CA ARG A 249 13.28 -28.39 11.01
C ARG A 249 12.65 -27.74 12.24
N ARG A 250 13.45 -27.12 13.11
CA ARG A 250 12.96 -26.38 14.29
C ARG A 250 12.15 -25.15 13.86
N VAL A 251 12.65 -24.37 12.88
CA VAL A 251 11.93 -23.24 12.26
C VAL A 251 10.63 -23.72 11.63
N ARG A 252 10.65 -24.82 10.86
CA ARG A 252 9.45 -25.46 10.32
C ARG A 252 8.43 -25.81 11.41
N GLY A 253 8.90 -26.34 12.55
CA GLY A 253 8.07 -26.63 13.72
C GLY A 253 7.50 -25.39 14.43
N TRP A 254 8.23 -24.28 14.42
CA TRP A 254 7.77 -23.00 14.95
C TRP A 254 6.65 -22.38 14.11
N LEU A 255 6.81 -22.40 12.78
CA LEU A 255 5.85 -21.86 11.81
C LEU A 255 4.59 -22.74 11.71
N GLY A 256 4.77 -24.07 11.75
CA GLY A 256 3.70 -25.06 11.66
C GLY A 256 3.20 -25.31 10.23
N ASP A 257 2.05 -25.96 10.14
CA ASP A 257 1.38 -26.22 8.86
C ASP A 257 0.61 -24.99 8.36
N VAL A 258 0.39 -24.90 7.05
CA VAL A 258 -0.25 -23.75 6.36
C VAL A 258 -1.65 -24.14 5.88
N ASP A 259 -2.64 -23.24 6.01
CA ASP A 259 -3.98 -23.49 5.46
C ASP A 259 -4.02 -23.17 3.96
N THR A 260 -4.06 -24.23 3.15
CA THR A 260 -4.15 -24.21 1.68
C THR A 260 -5.59 -24.27 1.15
N SER A 261 -6.60 -24.15 2.03
CA SER A 261 -8.02 -24.20 1.64
C SER A 261 -8.62 -22.89 1.11
N GLY A 262 -7.79 -21.85 0.93
CA GLY A 262 -8.15 -20.62 0.23
C GLY A 262 -8.99 -19.60 1.02
N GLY A 263 -9.27 -19.86 2.29
CA GLY A 263 -10.05 -18.97 3.16
C GLY A 263 -11.57 -19.17 3.14
N GLY A 264 -12.11 -20.01 2.24
CA GLY A 264 -13.55 -20.30 2.13
C GLY A 264 -14.19 -21.11 3.25
N ARG A 265 -13.41 -21.53 4.26
CA ARG A 265 -13.87 -22.33 5.42
C ARG A 265 -13.60 -21.58 6.72
N ARG A 266 -14.42 -21.78 7.76
CA ARG A 266 -14.16 -21.16 9.07
C ARG A 266 -12.84 -21.66 9.68
N ALA A 267 -12.06 -20.74 10.24
CA ALA A 267 -10.91 -21.07 11.09
C ALA A 267 -11.38 -21.73 12.40
N GLY A 268 -12.54 -21.33 12.92
CA GLY A 268 -13.19 -21.96 14.08
C GLY A 268 -14.53 -21.34 14.44
N ASN A 269 -14.95 -21.60 15.67
CA ASN A 269 -15.96 -20.80 16.38
C ASN A 269 -15.23 -19.79 17.28
N VAL A 270 -15.95 -18.80 17.80
CA VAL A 270 -15.45 -17.82 18.77
C VAL A 270 -15.04 -18.48 20.09
N SER A 271 -14.04 -17.92 20.78
CA SER A 271 -13.50 -18.52 22.01
C SER A 271 -14.47 -18.47 23.20
N ARG A 272 -14.38 -19.47 24.09
CA ARG A 272 -15.15 -19.51 25.34
C ARG A 272 -14.98 -18.24 26.18
N TYR A 273 -13.75 -17.72 26.24
CA TYR A 273 -13.41 -16.45 26.89
C TYR A 273 -14.28 -15.30 26.39
N LEU A 274 -14.44 -15.14 25.07
CA LEU A 274 -15.27 -14.08 24.48
C LEU A 274 -16.77 -14.31 24.68
N VAL A 275 -17.25 -15.56 24.67
CA VAL A 275 -18.66 -15.90 24.98
C VAL A 275 -19.00 -15.53 26.42
N GLU A 276 -18.13 -15.89 27.38
CA GLU A 276 -18.39 -15.69 28.81
C GLU A 276 -18.17 -14.23 29.24
N ARG A 277 -17.11 -13.57 28.75
CA ARG A 277 -16.78 -12.17 29.09
C ARG A 277 -17.59 -11.13 28.31
N TYR A 278 -17.72 -11.29 26.99
CA TYR A 278 -18.28 -10.28 26.07
C TYR A 278 -19.60 -10.70 25.40
N ARG A 279 -20.20 -11.84 25.80
CA ARG A 279 -21.55 -12.28 25.41
C ARG A 279 -21.76 -12.55 23.90
N PHE A 280 -20.68 -12.88 23.18
CA PHE A 280 -20.81 -13.46 21.84
C PHE A 280 -21.66 -14.73 21.83
N ASP A 281 -22.21 -15.09 20.68
CA ASP A 281 -22.91 -16.35 20.47
C ASP A 281 -21.86 -17.49 20.37
N PRO A 282 -22.01 -18.66 21.03
CA PRO A 282 -21.06 -19.77 20.84
C PRO A 282 -21.03 -20.29 19.40
N GLU A 283 -22.09 -20.04 18.62
CA GLU A 283 -22.13 -20.31 17.17
C GLU A 283 -21.67 -19.13 16.30
N THR A 284 -21.08 -18.08 16.89
CA THR A 284 -20.36 -17.05 16.13
C THR A 284 -19.12 -17.69 15.52
N LEU A 285 -19.03 -17.64 14.18
CA LEU A 285 -17.89 -18.20 13.45
C LEU A 285 -16.67 -17.27 13.54
N VAL A 286 -15.48 -17.82 13.38
CA VAL A 286 -14.25 -17.06 13.10
C VAL A 286 -13.74 -17.50 11.74
N ALA A 287 -13.71 -16.58 10.78
CA ALA A 287 -13.10 -16.77 9.47
C ALA A 287 -11.57 -16.64 9.57
N PRO A 288 -10.80 -17.20 8.62
CA PRO A 288 -9.36 -16.97 8.53
C PRO A 288 -9.03 -15.48 8.39
N PHE A 289 -7.96 -15.04 9.03
CA PHE A 289 -7.44 -13.67 8.92
C PHE A 289 -6.37 -13.64 7.81
N THR A 290 -6.06 -12.46 7.29
CA THR A 290 -5.01 -12.26 6.27
C THR A 290 -4.23 -10.97 6.52
N SER A 291 -3.37 -10.53 5.59
CA SER A 291 -2.68 -9.25 5.72
C SER A 291 -3.64 -8.07 5.46
N ASP A 292 -3.35 -6.94 6.11
CA ASP A 292 -4.05 -5.66 5.92
C ASP A 292 -4.18 -5.23 4.45
N TYR A 293 -3.10 -5.31 3.66
CA TYR A 293 -3.12 -4.94 2.25
C TYR A 293 -3.99 -5.88 1.39
N LEU A 294 -4.05 -7.18 1.72
CA LEU A 294 -4.95 -8.12 1.04
C LEU A 294 -6.41 -7.90 1.46
N ALA A 295 -6.68 -7.62 2.74
CA ALA A 295 -8.03 -7.29 3.18
C ALA A 295 -8.53 -5.94 2.64
N ASN A 296 -7.64 -4.95 2.41
CA ASN A 296 -7.98 -3.73 1.66
C ASN A 296 -8.52 -4.09 0.26
N TYR A 297 -7.80 -4.94 -0.49
CA TYR A 297 -8.24 -5.46 -1.79
C TYR A 297 -9.64 -6.13 -1.70
N LEU A 298 -9.86 -6.99 -0.69
CA LEU A 298 -11.15 -7.68 -0.50
C LEU A 298 -12.31 -6.70 -0.20
N SER A 299 -12.02 -5.54 0.40
CA SER A 299 -13.02 -4.50 0.67
C SER A 299 -13.49 -3.74 -0.58
N LEU A 300 -12.71 -3.81 -1.66
CA LEU A 300 -12.93 -3.05 -2.91
C LEU A 300 -13.44 -3.92 -4.07
N CYS A 301 -13.31 -5.25 -3.98
CA CYS A 301 -13.82 -6.23 -4.96
C CYS A 301 -13.52 -5.86 -6.44
N PRO A 302 -12.24 -5.61 -6.81
CA PRO A 302 -11.84 -5.14 -8.13
C PRO A 302 -12.24 -6.11 -9.26
N SER A 303 -12.62 -5.54 -10.41
CA SER A 303 -12.84 -6.29 -11.65
C SER A 303 -11.50 -6.75 -12.25
N PRO A 304 -11.47 -7.76 -13.15
CA PRO A 304 -10.24 -8.39 -13.64
C PRO A 304 -9.16 -7.48 -14.27
N ASN A 305 -9.51 -6.24 -14.64
CA ASN A 305 -8.60 -5.24 -15.24
C ASN A 305 -8.47 -3.97 -14.36
N ASP A 306 -9.03 -3.95 -13.15
CA ASP A 306 -8.92 -2.82 -12.21
C ASP A 306 -7.60 -2.92 -11.43
N ALA A 307 -6.91 -1.79 -11.27
CA ALA A 307 -5.79 -1.68 -10.34
C ALA A 307 -6.21 -0.90 -9.09
N ILE A 308 -5.82 -1.38 -7.90
CA ILE A 308 -5.93 -0.64 -6.64
C ILE A 308 -4.58 0.00 -6.35
N LEU A 309 -4.53 1.32 -6.16
CA LEU A 309 -3.32 2.05 -5.77
C LEU A 309 -3.49 2.59 -4.35
N SER A 310 -2.98 1.85 -3.37
CA SER A 310 -3.02 2.22 -1.95
C SER A 310 -1.76 3.02 -1.61
N PHE A 311 -1.94 4.31 -1.34
CA PHE A 311 -0.88 5.17 -0.85
C PHE A 311 -0.72 5.06 0.67
N GLY A 312 0.52 5.10 1.18
CA GLY A 312 0.75 5.05 2.63
C GLY A 312 2.24 5.12 3.00
N PRO A 313 2.63 4.55 4.16
CA PRO A 313 4.04 4.39 4.55
C PRO A 313 4.86 3.58 3.55
N MET A 314 4.17 2.69 2.83
CA MET A 314 4.65 2.07 1.59
C MET A 314 3.48 2.11 0.61
N ASP A 315 3.76 2.45 -0.65
CA ASP A 315 2.75 2.48 -1.69
C ASP A 315 2.61 1.08 -2.31
N MET A 316 1.38 0.65 -2.55
CA MET A 316 1.06 -0.68 -3.04
C MET A 316 0.11 -0.59 -4.24
N LEU A 317 0.48 -1.17 -5.37
CA LEU A 317 -0.43 -1.40 -6.50
C LEU A 317 -0.81 -2.88 -6.53
N LEU A 318 -2.11 -3.18 -6.42
CA LEU A 318 -2.67 -4.52 -6.39
C LEU A 318 -3.64 -4.73 -7.57
N THR A 319 -3.61 -5.92 -8.18
CA THR A 319 -4.52 -6.29 -9.29
C THR A 319 -4.88 -7.77 -9.23
N PRO A 320 -6.08 -8.19 -9.70
CA PRO A 320 -6.34 -9.57 -10.05
C PRO A 320 -5.29 -10.10 -11.05
N ALA A 321 -4.89 -11.36 -10.92
CA ALA A 321 -3.97 -12.04 -11.83
C ALA A 321 -4.49 -13.45 -12.18
N GLN A 322 -4.30 -13.86 -13.43
CA GLN A 322 -4.88 -15.08 -14.00
C GLN A 322 -3.94 -16.30 -13.95
N HIS A 323 -2.63 -16.07 -13.86
CA HIS A 323 -1.60 -17.11 -13.93
C HIS A 323 -0.53 -16.93 -12.85
N TYR A 324 -0.19 -18.01 -12.16
CA TYR A 324 0.94 -18.01 -11.21
C TYR A 324 2.26 -18.13 -11.97
N MET A 325 2.83 -16.98 -12.33
CA MET A 325 4.10 -16.84 -13.05
C MET A 325 5.03 -15.95 -12.21
N PRO A 326 5.73 -16.50 -11.20
CA PRO A 326 6.53 -15.70 -10.28
C PRO A 326 7.81 -15.17 -10.96
N THR A 327 8.15 -13.92 -10.68
CA THR A 327 9.40 -13.28 -11.11
C THR A 327 9.87 -12.29 -10.04
N ARG A 328 11.09 -11.77 -10.18
CA ARG A 328 11.65 -10.71 -9.32
C ARG A 328 10.90 -9.36 -9.36
N LEU A 329 9.97 -9.18 -10.31
CA LEU A 329 9.41 -7.86 -10.68
C LEU A 329 8.14 -7.50 -9.91
N TYR A 330 7.45 -8.49 -9.34
CA TYR A 330 6.18 -8.36 -8.63
C TYR A 330 5.99 -9.59 -7.72
N ASN A 331 5.16 -9.46 -6.69
CA ASN A 331 4.74 -10.61 -5.87
C ASN A 331 3.42 -11.18 -6.38
N LEU A 332 3.22 -12.49 -6.26
CA LEU A 332 1.95 -13.15 -6.54
C LEU A 332 1.45 -13.91 -5.31
N PHE A 333 0.25 -13.58 -4.86
CA PHE A 333 -0.42 -14.28 -3.75
C PHE A 333 -1.63 -15.05 -4.30
N PRO A 334 -1.86 -16.33 -3.92
CA PRO A 334 -3.17 -16.95 -4.14
C PRO A 334 -4.26 -16.12 -3.45
N HIS A 335 -5.41 -15.97 -4.09
CA HIS A 335 -6.52 -15.19 -3.54
C HIS A 335 -6.92 -15.71 -2.14
N PRO A 336 -6.97 -14.86 -1.10
CA PRO A 336 -7.18 -15.28 0.30
C PRO A 336 -8.64 -15.52 0.67
N ALA A 337 -9.58 -15.33 -0.27
CA ALA A 337 -11.00 -15.64 -0.12
C ALA A 337 -11.50 -16.37 -1.39
N GLN A 338 -11.13 -17.63 -1.53
CA GLN A 338 -11.56 -18.54 -2.60
C GLN A 338 -11.77 -19.96 -2.06
N ASP A 339 -12.45 -20.82 -2.81
CA ASP A 339 -12.62 -22.22 -2.45
C ASP A 339 -11.58 -23.12 -3.13
N SER A 340 -11.22 -24.22 -2.48
CA SER A 340 -10.34 -25.25 -3.05
C SER A 340 -10.92 -25.97 -4.28
N GLY A 341 -12.21 -25.78 -4.59
CA GLY A 341 -12.88 -26.28 -5.79
C GLY A 341 -13.02 -25.27 -6.93
N GLU A 342 -12.65 -23.99 -6.73
CA GLU A 342 -12.65 -22.98 -7.78
C GLU A 342 -11.37 -23.03 -8.63
N LYS A 343 -11.39 -22.42 -9.83
CA LYS A 343 -10.14 -22.10 -10.53
C LYS A 343 -9.34 -21.13 -9.66
N ARG A 344 -8.16 -21.55 -9.20
CA ARG A 344 -7.23 -20.70 -8.41
C ARG A 344 -7.07 -19.32 -9.05
N ARG A 345 -7.46 -18.28 -8.31
CA ARG A 345 -7.22 -16.86 -8.59
C ARG A 345 -5.99 -16.38 -7.84
N TYR A 346 -5.34 -15.34 -8.36
CA TYR A 346 -4.17 -14.72 -7.76
C TYR A 346 -4.37 -13.21 -7.66
N ILE A 347 -3.64 -12.58 -6.74
CA ILE A 347 -3.47 -11.13 -6.64
C ILE A 347 -2.00 -10.84 -6.91
N ALA A 348 -1.71 -10.02 -7.91
CA ALA A 348 -0.37 -9.50 -8.11
C ALA A 348 -0.20 -8.19 -7.35
N VAL A 349 0.98 -8.01 -6.73
CA VAL A 349 1.29 -6.85 -5.87
C VAL A 349 2.65 -6.28 -6.22
N LEU A 350 2.64 -5.00 -6.58
CA LEU A 350 3.79 -4.12 -6.69
C LEU A 350 3.90 -3.27 -5.43
N CYS A 351 5.12 -3.05 -4.95
CA CYS A 351 5.41 -2.25 -3.75
C CYS A 351 6.41 -1.13 -4.10
N SER A 352 6.36 -0.03 -3.35
CA SER A 352 7.55 0.77 -3.06
C SER A 352 7.56 1.29 -1.62
N ARG A 353 8.71 1.16 -0.96
CA ARG A 353 9.03 1.78 0.34
C ARG A 353 9.25 3.28 0.26
N ASN A 354 9.65 3.78 -0.91
CA ASN A 354 10.01 5.18 -1.10
C ASN A 354 8.74 6.00 -1.40
N ALA A 355 7.83 6.01 -0.43
CA ALA A 355 6.42 6.40 -0.55
C ALA A 355 6.12 7.76 0.13
N ASP A 356 5.53 7.77 1.34
CA ASP A 356 5.16 9.01 2.02
C ASP A 356 6.35 9.77 2.63
N VAL A 357 7.42 9.10 3.04
CA VAL A 357 8.63 9.75 3.58
C VAL A 357 9.29 10.68 2.56
N PRO A 358 9.51 10.29 1.28
CA PRO A 358 9.87 11.25 0.22
C PRO A 358 8.88 12.40 0.03
N ARG A 359 7.57 12.14 0.08
CA ARG A 359 6.53 13.18 -0.09
C ARG A 359 6.58 14.20 1.05
N ALA A 360 6.73 13.74 2.30
CA ALA A 360 6.92 14.58 3.47
C ALA A 360 8.24 15.37 3.42
N LEU A 361 9.33 14.74 2.98
CA LEU A 361 10.62 15.42 2.81
C LEU A 361 10.55 16.52 1.74
N VAL A 362 9.93 16.27 0.59
CA VAL A 362 9.75 17.27 -0.47
C VAL A 362 8.80 18.39 -0.04
N ARG A 363 7.72 18.08 0.68
CA ARG A 363 6.88 19.08 1.37
C ARG A 363 7.74 19.96 2.29
N ASP A 364 8.54 19.34 3.17
CA ASP A 364 9.28 20.05 4.20
C ASP A 364 10.51 20.80 3.67
N MET A 365 11.06 20.40 2.52
CA MET A 365 12.08 21.16 1.82
C MET A 365 11.46 22.37 1.09
N TYR A 366 10.48 22.16 0.21
CA TYR A 366 10.11 23.15 -0.81
C TYR A 366 8.79 23.90 -0.58
N THR A 367 7.84 23.35 0.20
CA THR A 367 6.46 23.90 0.24
C THR A 367 5.95 24.24 1.65
N LYS A 368 6.58 23.66 2.68
CA LYS A 368 6.25 23.75 4.12
C LYS A 368 4.80 23.39 4.48
N SER A 369 4.00 22.91 3.53
CA SER A 369 2.59 22.58 3.70
C SER A 369 2.07 21.68 2.58
N TRP A 370 1.16 20.77 2.92
CA TRP A 370 0.47 19.91 1.95
C TRP A 370 -0.38 20.72 0.95
N SER A 371 -0.99 21.82 1.41
CA SER A 371 -1.76 22.75 0.58
C SER A 371 -0.92 23.42 -0.53
N ALA A 372 0.32 23.81 -0.23
CA ALA A 372 1.23 24.33 -1.26
C ALA A 372 1.85 23.23 -2.12
N PHE A 373 2.02 22.01 -1.59
CA PHE A 373 2.44 20.83 -2.35
C PHE A 373 1.42 20.48 -3.44
N ASP A 374 0.14 20.33 -3.08
CA ASP A 374 -0.96 20.06 -4.01
C ASP A 374 -1.04 21.11 -5.14
N ARG A 375 -0.97 22.40 -4.80
CA ARG A 375 -0.96 23.48 -5.80
C ARG A 375 0.22 23.41 -6.76
N LEU A 376 1.43 23.12 -6.29
CA LEU A 376 2.59 22.99 -7.19
C LEU A 376 2.46 21.78 -8.11
N VAL A 377 1.98 20.64 -7.59
CA VAL A 377 1.69 19.46 -8.42
C VAL A 377 0.61 19.77 -9.46
N ALA A 378 -0.42 20.55 -9.11
CA ALA A 378 -1.49 20.92 -10.05
C ALA A 378 -1.06 21.88 -11.16
N ILE A 379 -0.15 22.84 -10.90
CA ILE A 379 0.22 23.90 -11.88
C ILE A 379 1.52 23.63 -12.64
N VAL A 380 2.41 22.75 -12.14
CA VAL A 380 3.64 22.39 -12.86
C VAL A 380 3.29 21.36 -13.94
N PRO A 381 3.70 21.58 -15.21
CA PRO A 381 3.34 20.71 -16.34
C PRO A 381 4.00 19.31 -16.28
N PRO A 382 3.52 18.34 -17.10
CA PRO A 382 4.09 17.00 -17.18
C PRO A 382 5.61 16.98 -17.44
N GLY A 383 6.35 16.28 -16.58
CA GLY A 383 7.81 16.23 -16.62
C GLY A 383 8.49 17.54 -16.19
N GLY A 384 7.83 18.33 -15.33
CA GLY A 384 8.40 19.49 -14.64
C GLY A 384 8.54 20.78 -15.46
N SER A 385 8.48 20.74 -16.79
CA SER A 385 8.68 21.90 -17.67
C SER A 385 7.73 21.93 -18.87
N ILE A 386 7.53 23.12 -19.47
CA ILE A 386 6.68 23.31 -20.66
C ILE A 386 7.39 22.78 -21.93
N GLY A 387 8.72 22.91 -22.01
CA GLY A 387 9.51 22.48 -23.15
C GLY A 387 9.41 20.97 -23.40
N LEU A 388 9.58 20.55 -24.65
CA LEU A 388 9.57 19.12 -25.03
C LEU A 388 10.85 18.42 -24.58
N ASP A 389 12.01 19.04 -24.76
CA ASP A 389 13.32 18.43 -24.49
C ASP A 389 13.87 18.71 -23.07
N ASP A 390 13.42 19.78 -22.41
CA ASP A 390 13.91 20.24 -21.10
C ASP A 390 13.21 19.53 -19.92
N LYS A 391 12.98 18.22 -20.03
CA LYS A 391 12.22 17.46 -19.04
C LYS A 391 13.04 17.13 -17.78
N LEU A 392 12.34 17.18 -16.65
CA LEU A 392 12.89 17.09 -15.30
C LEU A 392 12.44 15.78 -14.63
N PHE A 393 13.41 15.02 -14.11
CA PHE A 393 13.15 13.74 -13.43
C PHE A 393 13.81 13.72 -12.05
N SER A 394 13.11 13.24 -11.02
CA SER A 394 13.68 13.11 -9.67
C SER A 394 13.33 11.79 -8.99
N PHE A 395 14.35 11.00 -8.66
CA PHE A 395 14.23 9.70 -7.99
C PHE A 395 14.67 9.84 -6.53
N TRP A 396 13.78 9.51 -5.59
CA TRP A 396 13.96 9.74 -4.15
C TRP A 396 14.05 8.41 -3.38
N HIS A 397 15.10 7.64 -3.63
CA HIS A 397 15.34 6.36 -2.96
C HIS A 397 16.03 6.58 -1.61
N LEU A 398 15.29 7.05 -0.61
CA LEU A 398 15.79 7.28 0.75
C LEU A 398 16.14 5.97 1.47
N GLN A 399 15.51 4.86 1.08
CA GLN A 399 15.79 3.50 1.56
C GLN A 399 15.93 2.54 0.37
N ALA A 400 16.73 1.48 0.55
CA ALA A 400 16.78 0.39 -0.42
C ALA A 400 15.41 -0.30 -0.50
N ASP A 401 15.03 -0.70 -1.71
CA ASP A 401 13.71 -1.27 -1.98
C ASP A 401 13.82 -2.64 -2.66
N SER A 402 12.68 -3.24 -2.97
CA SER A 402 12.62 -4.45 -3.82
C SER A 402 13.34 -4.25 -5.16
N TYR A 403 13.74 -5.34 -5.81
CA TYR A 403 14.33 -5.33 -7.15
C TYR A 403 13.55 -4.39 -8.11
N PRO A 404 14.22 -3.51 -8.89
CA PRO A 404 15.68 -3.44 -9.10
C PRO A 404 16.45 -2.53 -8.13
N TYR A 405 15.78 -1.88 -7.16
CA TYR A 405 16.40 -0.83 -6.34
C TYR A 405 17.09 -1.34 -5.06
N SER A 406 17.49 -2.62 -5.02
CA SER A 406 18.09 -3.27 -3.86
C SER A 406 19.42 -2.65 -3.41
N HIS A 407 20.10 -1.91 -4.28
CA HIS A 407 21.37 -1.23 -4.02
C HIS A 407 21.31 0.30 -4.26
N VAL A 408 20.12 0.85 -4.57
CA VAL A 408 19.95 2.28 -4.87
C VAL A 408 19.54 3.02 -3.59
N LYS A 409 20.38 3.95 -3.11
CA LYS A 409 20.07 4.83 -1.97
C LYS A 409 20.61 6.24 -2.22
N GLY A 410 19.72 7.22 -2.36
CA GLY A 410 20.04 8.63 -2.62
C GLY A 410 18.86 9.42 -3.19
N ILE A 411 19.08 10.72 -3.34
CA ILE A 411 18.19 11.63 -4.09
C ILE A 411 18.92 12.00 -5.39
N TYR A 412 18.30 11.74 -6.53
CA TYR A 412 18.88 11.93 -7.84
C TYR A 412 17.96 12.79 -8.69
N ARG A 413 18.46 13.88 -9.26
CA ARG A 413 17.72 14.77 -10.15
C ARG A 413 18.40 14.85 -11.51
N PHE A 414 17.61 15.00 -12.56
CA PHE A 414 18.10 15.12 -13.93
C PHE A 414 17.39 16.26 -14.67
N GLU A 415 18.18 17.13 -15.32
CA GLU A 415 17.72 18.14 -16.28
C GLU A 415 18.32 17.79 -17.64
N THR A 416 17.57 17.86 -18.74
CA THR A 416 18.09 17.53 -20.10
C THR A 416 18.81 16.16 -20.17
N GLY A 417 18.37 15.19 -19.35
CA GLY A 417 18.98 13.85 -19.24
C GLY A 417 20.32 13.77 -18.48
N VAL A 418 20.80 14.88 -17.88
CA VAL A 418 22.07 15.01 -17.15
C VAL A 418 21.81 15.17 -15.64
N LYS A 419 22.57 14.46 -14.80
CA LYS A 419 22.43 14.52 -13.33
C LYS A 419 22.78 15.91 -12.79
N VAL A 420 21.88 16.49 -11.98
CA VAL A 420 22.08 17.74 -11.25
C VAL A 420 21.95 17.53 -9.74
N ASN A 421 22.49 18.46 -8.95
CA ASN A 421 22.34 18.45 -7.49
C ASN A 421 20.93 18.90 -7.07
N GLU A 422 20.40 19.94 -7.72
CA GLU A 422 19.10 20.56 -7.46
C GLU A 422 18.56 21.12 -8.79
N PHE A 423 17.23 21.21 -8.95
CA PHE A 423 16.62 21.81 -10.14
C PHE A 423 16.76 23.33 -10.15
N ARG A 424 16.89 23.94 -11.35
CA ARG A 424 16.83 25.39 -11.54
C ARG A 424 15.51 25.99 -11.06
N ASP A 425 14.41 25.29 -11.34
CA ASP A 425 13.11 25.61 -10.76
C ASP A 425 12.79 24.64 -9.62
N LEU A 426 13.03 25.10 -8.39
CA LEU A 426 12.73 24.36 -7.16
C LEU A 426 11.27 23.91 -7.07
N ARG A 427 10.34 24.62 -7.74
CA ARG A 427 8.90 24.33 -7.75
C ARG A 427 8.56 23.01 -8.44
N ALA A 428 9.46 22.47 -9.27
CA ALA A 428 9.25 21.19 -9.95
C ALA A 428 9.37 19.97 -9.02
N ASN A 429 10.12 20.05 -7.91
CA ASN A 429 10.40 18.91 -7.03
C ASN A 429 9.13 18.14 -6.57
N PRO A 430 8.02 18.77 -6.13
CA PRO A 430 6.76 18.09 -5.83
C PRO A 430 6.16 17.29 -7.00
N ARG A 431 6.15 17.86 -8.21
CA ARG A 431 5.60 17.21 -9.41
C ARG A 431 6.48 16.04 -9.83
N CYS A 432 7.79 16.28 -10.01
CA CYS A 432 8.74 15.27 -10.47
C CYS A 432 8.90 14.07 -9.49
N LEU A 433 8.70 14.28 -8.18
CA LEU A 433 8.63 13.18 -7.21
C LEU A 433 7.44 12.25 -7.49
N LEU A 434 6.23 12.82 -7.57
CA LEU A 434 5.01 12.03 -7.78
C LEU A 434 5.03 11.34 -9.14
N GLU A 435 5.47 12.05 -10.18
CA GLU A 435 5.67 11.48 -11.51
C GLU A 435 6.62 10.29 -11.45
N SER A 436 7.75 10.39 -10.75
CA SER A 436 8.66 9.25 -10.55
C SER A 436 8.01 8.08 -9.79
N GLN A 437 7.20 8.35 -8.76
CA GLN A 437 6.52 7.30 -7.99
C GLN A 437 5.47 6.57 -8.86
N VAL A 438 4.64 7.31 -9.58
CA VAL A 438 3.54 6.73 -10.39
C VAL A 438 4.06 6.13 -11.71
N LEU A 439 5.06 6.72 -12.37
CA LEU A 439 5.73 6.13 -13.53
C LEU A 439 6.42 4.81 -13.17
N SER A 440 7.05 4.69 -11.99
CA SER A 440 7.60 3.41 -11.50
C SER A 440 6.52 2.31 -11.48
N PHE A 441 5.31 2.62 -11.01
CA PHE A 441 4.18 1.69 -11.05
C PHE A 441 3.70 1.36 -12.47
N ARG A 442 3.64 2.35 -13.39
CA ARG A 442 3.29 2.11 -14.82
C ARG A 442 4.30 1.21 -15.52
N VAL A 443 5.60 1.46 -15.33
CA VAL A 443 6.69 0.65 -15.91
C VAL A 443 6.66 -0.78 -15.37
N LYS A 444 6.51 -0.93 -14.04
CA LYS A 444 6.34 -2.24 -13.39
C LYS A 444 5.07 -2.97 -13.86
N TRP A 445 3.96 -2.27 -14.07
CA TRP A 445 2.73 -2.84 -14.66
C TRP A 445 3.00 -3.39 -16.07
N SER A 446 3.62 -2.60 -16.95
CA SER A 446 3.94 -3.05 -18.31
C SER A 446 4.88 -4.25 -18.34
N HIS A 447 5.85 -4.32 -17.42
CA HIS A 447 6.68 -5.52 -17.26
C HIS A 447 5.90 -6.73 -16.73
N MET A 448 4.92 -6.53 -15.85
CA MET A 448 4.03 -7.59 -15.35
C MET A 448 3.02 -8.10 -16.39
N LEU A 449 2.59 -7.26 -17.33
CA LEU A 449 1.86 -7.70 -18.53
C LEU A 449 2.74 -8.61 -19.40
N ALA A 450 3.99 -8.21 -19.64
CA ALA A 450 4.91 -8.90 -20.54
C ALA A 450 5.28 -10.32 -20.09
N THR A 451 5.09 -10.68 -18.81
CA THR A 451 5.24 -12.08 -18.35
C THR A 451 4.00 -12.94 -18.61
N GLY A 452 2.83 -12.34 -18.88
CA GLY A 452 1.55 -13.02 -19.02
C GLY A 452 0.80 -13.28 -17.70
N ALA A 453 1.29 -12.78 -16.56
CA ALA A 453 0.66 -13.03 -15.24
C ALA A 453 -0.81 -12.58 -15.16
N LEU A 454 -1.15 -11.44 -15.78
CA LEU A 454 -2.53 -10.92 -15.82
C LEU A 454 -3.43 -11.62 -16.86
N GLY A 455 -2.87 -12.52 -17.67
CA GLY A 455 -3.54 -13.15 -18.82
C GLY A 455 -3.48 -12.30 -20.09
N SER A 456 -4.08 -12.78 -21.18
CA SER A 456 -4.08 -12.08 -22.46
C SER A 456 -5.10 -10.93 -22.47
N PRO A 457 -4.73 -9.69 -22.88
CA PRO A 457 -5.65 -8.58 -22.94
C PRO A 457 -6.75 -8.84 -23.96
N ARG A 458 -7.99 -8.97 -23.48
CA ARG A 458 -9.17 -9.00 -24.35
C ARG A 458 -9.33 -7.61 -24.96
N ARG A 459 -9.08 -7.49 -26.27
CA ARG A 459 -9.42 -6.28 -27.04
C ARG A 459 -10.86 -5.87 -26.71
N SER A 460 -11.05 -4.61 -26.34
CA SER A 460 -12.38 -4.08 -26.05
C SER A 460 -13.29 -4.29 -27.26
N ILE A 461 -14.39 -5.03 -27.07
CA ILE A 461 -15.46 -5.09 -28.04
C ILE A 461 -16.29 -3.83 -27.81
N ASN A 462 -16.08 -2.82 -28.65
CA ASN A 462 -16.74 -1.52 -28.54
C ASN A 462 -18.25 -1.70 -28.33
N ALA A 463 -18.75 -1.16 -27.21
CA ALA A 463 -20.15 -1.23 -26.82
C ALA A 463 -21.01 -0.30 -27.70
N ASN A 464 -21.28 -0.71 -28.94
CA ASN A 464 -22.10 0.06 -29.87
C ASN A 464 -22.88 -0.81 -30.89
N THR A 465 -23.66 -1.76 -30.36
CA THR A 465 -24.75 -2.44 -31.11
C THR A 465 -25.95 -2.67 -30.21
N SER A 466 -26.99 -1.86 -30.40
CA SER A 466 -28.30 -2.03 -29.76
C SER A 466 -29.02 -3.27 -30.31
N GLY A 467 -29.60 -4.07 -29.41
CA GLY A 467 -29.98 -5.45 -29.69
C GLY A 467 -31.09 -5.73 -30.71
N SER A 468 -31.19 -7.02 -31.06
CA SER A 468 -32.42 -7.67 -31.53
C SER A 468 -32.35 -9.17 -31.22
N ASN A 469 -33.46 -9.75 -30.77
CA ASN A 469 -33.63 -11.20 -30.57
C ASN A 469 -34.43 -11.79 -31.74
N ASN A 470 -33.86 -12.72 -32.53
CA ASN A 470 -34.62 -13.90 -32.99
C ASN A 470 -33.71 -14.98 -33.61
N PRO A 471 -33.99 -16.28 -33.41
CA PRO A 471 -33.36 -17.39 -34.15
C PRO A 471 -34.33 -18.07 -35.14
N GLN A 472 -33.91 -18.40 -36.38
CA GLN A 472 -34.34 -19.60 -37.14
C GLN A 472 -33.75 -19.75 -38.57
N THR A 473 -33.31 -20.99 -38.89
CA THR A 473 -33.29 -21.66 -40.23
C THR A 473 -32.34 -21.10 -41.35
N PRO A 474 -32.23 -21.69 -42.57
CA PRO A 474 -30.98 -22.34 -43.03
C PRO A 474 -30.38 -21.79 -44.36
N PRO A 475 -29.19 -22.27 -44.82
CA PRO A 475 -28.41 -21.62 -45.89
C PRO A 475 -28.65 -22.14 -47.32
N PRO A 476 -28.31 -21.32 -48.35
CA PRO A 476 -27.89 -21.85 -49.66
C PRO A 476 -26.64 -21.18 -50.29
N PHE A 477 -25.74 -22.03 -50.79
CA PHE A 477 -24.89 -21.93 -52.00
C PHE A 477 -24.34 -20.60 -52.58
N ILE A 478 -23.00 -20.50 -52.56
CA ILE A 478 -22.08 -20.31 -53.72
C ILE A 478 -22.55 -19.43 -54.90
N SER A 479 -21.82 -18.33 -55.18
CA SER A 479 -21.29 -18.02 -56.53
C SER A 479 -20.24 -16.90 -56.51
N SER A 480 -19.66 -16.61 -57.69
CA SER A 480 -18.31 -16.08 -57.89
C SER A 480 -18.15 -14.56 -58.08
N SER A 481 -16.96 -14.08 -57.69
CA SER A 481 -16.10 -13.11 -58.39
C SER A 481 -16.38 -11.58 -58.44
N SER A 482 -15.27 -10.85 -58.23
CA SER A 482 -14.85 -9.58 -58.84
C SER A 482 -15.16 -8.21 -58.16
N ASN A 483 -14.07 -7.59 -57.70
CA ASN A 483 -13.69 -6.17 -57.78
C ASN A 483 -14.73 -5.05 -57.48
N ARG A 484 -14.54 -4.34 -56.35
CA ARG A 484 -13.73 -3.08 -56.33
C ARG A 484 -13.46 -2.52 -54.92
N ALA A 485 -12.41 -1.69 -54.84
CA ALA A 485 -12.18 -0.58 -53.90
C ALA A 485 -12.36 -0.84 -52.37
N SER A 486 -11.27 -1.20 -51.70
CA SER A 486 -11.13 -1.10 -50.24
C SER A 486 -10.50 0.25 -49.84
N THR A 487 -11.21 1.06 -49.05
CA THR A 487 -10.59 2.14 -48.27
C THR A 487 -9.79 1.54 -47.10
N PRO A 488 -8.65 2.15 -46.71
CA PRO A 488 -7.85 1.63 -45.59
C PRO A 488 -8.50 1.95 -44.25
N SER A 489 -8.61 0.96 -43.37
CA SER A 489 -9.06 1.11 -41.98
C SER A 489 -8.32 0.14 -41.06
N SER A 490 -8.17 0.52 -39.80
CA SER A 490 -7.34 -0.12 -38.76
C SER A 490 -5.83 -0.18 -39.08
N THR A 491 -5.06 0.69 -38.41
CA THR A 491 -3.60 0.61 -38.37
C THR A 491 -3.15 -0.56 -37.48
N SER A 492 -2.67 -1.63 -38.10
CA SER A 492 -1.75 -2.56 -37.44
C SER A 492 -0.48 -1.81 -37.04
N THR A 493 0.00 -1.97 -35.81
CA THR A 493 1.27 -1.40 -35.34
C THR A 493 2.40 -1.82 -36.30
N PRO A 494 3.14 -0.89 -36.92
CA PRO A 494 4.20 -1.26 -37.87
C PRO A 494 5.31 -2.06 -37.18
N SER A 495 5.85 -3.07 -37.85
CA SER A 495 6.99 -3.87 -37.38
C SER A 495 8.21 -3.01 -36.99
N ASN A 496 8.31 -1.80 -37.57
CA ASN A 496 9.37 -0.83 -37.32
C ASN A 496 9.22 -0.07 -35.99
N MET A 497 8.04 -0.03 -35.37
CA MET A 497 7.89 0.56 -34.02
C MET A 497 8.56 -0.34 -32.97
N LEU A 498 8.32 -1.65 -33.04
CA LEU A 498 8.91 -2.64 -32.13
C LEU A 498 10.45 -2.66 -32.19
N SER A 499 11.05 -2.50 -33.38
CA SER A 499 12.51 -2.45 -33.50
C SER A 499 13.11 -1.14 -32.95
N ILE A 500 12.38 -0.02 -33.01
CA ILE A 500 12.79 1.25 -32.38
C ILE A 500 12.62 1.16 -30.86
N GLN A 501 11.50 0.62 -30.36
CA GLN A 501 11.23 0.39 -28.94
C GLN A 501 12.30 -0.53 -28.32
N GLN A 502 12.71 -1.59 -29.03
CA GLN A 502 13.82 -2.46 -28.63
C GLN A 502 15.19 -1.74 -28.64
N SER A 503 15.43 -0.82 -29.58
CA SER A 503 16.66 0.00 -29.58
C SER A 503 16.70 1.04 -28.45
N LEU A 504 15.53 1.48 -27.95
CA LEU A 504 15.36 2.28 -26.74
C LEU A 504 15.33 1.43 -25.45
N GLY A 505 15.43 0.10 -25.56
CA GLY A 505 15.44 -0.82 -24.42
C GLY A 505 14.08 -1.09 -23.77
N LEU A 506 12.97 -0.62 -24.36
CA LEU A 506 11.62 -0.88 -23.85
C LEU A 506 11.10 -2.25 -24.31
N LEU A 507 10.37 -2.92 -23.42
CA LEU A 507 9.70 -4.20 -23.69
C LEU A 507 8.20 -4.05 -24.01
N PHE A 508 7.71 -2.81 -24.12
CA PHE A 508 6.32 -2.44 -24.34
C PHE A 508 6.24 -1.13 -25.11
N ASP A 509 5.09 -0.86 -25.74
CA ASP A 509 4.79 0.44 -26.34
C ASP A 509 4.28 1.40 -25.24
N PRO A 510 4.96 2.53 -24.94
CA PRO A 510 4.48 3.45 -23.92
C PRO A 510 3.18 4.15 -24.32
N TYR A 511 2.82 4.23 -25.61
CA TYR A 511 1.58 4.87 -26.08
C TYR A 511 0.37 3.91 -26.07
N ASP A 512 0.58 2.59 -25.92
CA ASP A 512 -0.52 1.64 -25.76
C ASP A 512 -1.13 1.74 -24.36
N HIS A 513 -2.31 2.36 -24.29
CA HIS A 513 -3.15 2.34 -23.09
C HIS A 513 -4.16 1.18 -23.09
N SER A 514 -4.32 0.41 -24.18
CA SER A 514 -5.32 -0.66 -24.25
C SER A 514 -5.00 -1.88 -23.37
N SER A 515 -3.78 -1.91 -22.83
CA SER A 515 -3.28 -2.92 -21.89
C SER A 515 -3.02 -2.37 -20.47
N LEU A 516 -3.21 -1.07 -20.23
CA LEU A 516 -3.21 -0.45 -18.91
C LEU A 516 -4.51 -0.78 -18.14
N PRO A 517 -4.59 -0.50 -16.81
CA PRO A 517 -5.80 -0.78 -16.03
C PRO A 517 -7.02 -0.02 -16.58
N THR A 518 -8.20 -0.65 -16.58
CA THR A 518 -9.43 0.01 -17.08
C THR A 518 -9.91 1.17 -16.20
N ARG A 519 -9.39 1.24 -14.96
CA ARG A 519 -9.59 2.29 -13.96
C ARG A 519 -8.62 2.05 -12.79
N ILE A 520 -8.35 3.10 -12.02
CA ILE A 520 -7.60 3.01 -10.77
C ILE A 520 -8.55 3.22 -9.58
N ILE A 521 -8.48 2.38 -8.56
CA ILE A 521 -9.13 2.59 -7.26
C ILE A 521 -8.05 3.03 -6.26
N ALA A 522 -7.98 4.33 -5.97
CA ALA A 522 -6.98 4.91 -5.09
C ALA A 522 -7.46 4.90 -3.61
N THR A 523 -6.54 4.63 -2.68
CA THR A 523 -6.82 4.67 -1.22
C THR A 523 -5.65 5.27 -0.43
N GLY A 524 -5.89 5.67 0.81
CA GLY A 524 -4.88 6.27 1.71
C GLY A 524 -4.63 7.76 1.47
N ALA A 525 -3.88 8.43 2.36
CA ALA A 525 -3.95 9.89 2.48
C ALA A 525 -3.59 10.68 1.22
N ALA A 526 -2.64 10.21 0.41
CA ALA A 526 -2.28 10.91 -0.84
C ALA A 526 -3.39 10.85 -1.90
N ALA A 527 -4.29 9.86 -1.86
CA ALA A 527 -5.48 9.82 -2.70
C ALA A 527 -6.55 10.88 -2.32
N ASN A 528 -6.36 11.58 -1.18
CA ASN A 528 -7.23 12.70 -0.79
C ASN A 528 -6.89 14.01 -1.51
N PHE A 529 -5.81 14.05 -2.31
CA PHE A 529 -5.29 15.24 -2.96
C PHE A 529 -5.72 15.27 -4.44
N PRO A 530 -6.48 16.29 -4.91
CA PRO A 530 -6.94 16.36 -6.29
C PRO A 530 -5.80 16.29 -7.32
N SER A 531 -4.68 16.96 -7.05
CA SER A 531 -3.52 16.96 -7.95
C SER A 531 -2.89 15.57 -8.13
N ILE A 532 -2.90 14.74 -7.08
CA ILE A 532 -2.33 13.39 -7.08
C ILE A 532 -3.29 12.42 -7.80
N ALA A 533 -4.60 12.56 -7.58
CA ALA A 533 -5.60 11.78 -8.31
C ALA A 533 -5.53 12.03 -9.83
N ASN A 534 -5.37 13.28 -10.26
CA ASN A 534 -5.21 13.62 -11.67
C ASN A 534 -3.92 13.02 -12.26
N VAL A 535 -2.76 13.21 -11.61
CA VAL A 535 -1.47 12.64 -12.06
C VAL A 535 -1.52 11.11 -12.19
N VAL A 536 -2.26 10.42 -11.31
CA VAL A 536 -2.51 8.97 -11.44
C VAL A 536 -3.36 8.64 -12.67
N GLY A 537 -4.42 9.40 -12.92
CA GLY A 537 -5.30 9.18 -14.07
C GLY A 537 -4.60 9.45 -15.40
N ASP A 538 -3.90 10.57 -15.50
CA ASP A 538 -3.11 10.98 -16.67
C ASP A 538 -1.99 9.98 -16.98
N ILE A 539 -1.26 9.50 -15.96
CA ILE A 539 -0.18 8.53 -16.20
C ILE A 539 -0.74 7.17 -16.64
N PHE A 540 -1.90 6.72 -16.16
CA PHE A 540 -2.46 5.41 -16.57
C PHE A 540 -3.47 5.46 -17.73
N ASN A 541 -3.83 6.64 -18.23
CA ASN A 541 -4.99 6.89 -19.11
C ASN A 541 -6.30 6.26 -18.58
N ALA A 542 -6.52 6.35 -17.27
CA ALA A 542 -7.55 5.59 -16.57
C ALA A 542 -8.30 6.48 -15.57
N PRO A 543 -9.66 6.44 -15.50
CA PRO A 543 -10.40 7.20 -14.50
C PRO A 543 -10.08 6.70 -13.08
N VAL A 544 -9.98 7.64 -12.14
CA VAL A 544 -9.58 7.36 -10.76
C VAL A 544 -10.77 7.45 -9.83
N PHE A 545 -10.95 6.41 -9.02
CA PHE A 545 -12.01 6.26 -8.03
C PHE A 545 -11.43 6.22 -6.62
N VAL A 546 -12.13 6.79 -5.64
CA VAL A 546 -11.82 6.70 -4.21
C VAL A 546 -13.07 6.23 -3.47
N PRO A 547 -12.98 5.36 -2.44
CA PRO A 547 -14.16 4.94 -1.68
C PRO A 547 -14.86 6.12 -1.00
N ASN A 548 -16.19 6.15 -1.02
CA ASN A 548 -17.01 7.21 -0.40
C ASN A 548 -16.70 7.36 1.10
N THR A 549 -16.40 6.25 1.79
CA THR A 549 -15.93 6.24 3.19
C THR A 549 -14.63 7.04 3.40
N GLN A 550 -13.78 7.12 2.37
CA GLN A 550 -12.55 7.91 2.41
C GLN A 550 -12.78 9.34 1.92
N VAL A 551 -13.56 9.56 0.84
CA VAL A 551 -13.89 10.92 0.36
C VAL A 551 -14.55 11.74 1.46
N ASP A 552 -15.54 11.19 2.17
CA ASP A 552 -16.22 11.87 3.27
C ASP A 552 -15.29 12.11 4.48
N SER A 553 -14.45 11.12 4.83
CA SER A 553 -13.46 11.26 5.92
C SER A 553 -12.40 12.33 5.60
N ALA A 554 -12.04 12.49 4.32
CA ALA A 554 -11.08 13.48 3.86
C ALA A 554 -11.61 14.93 3.98
N GLN A 555 -12.93 15.14 3.94
CA GLN A 555 -13.53 16.46 4.18
C GLN A 555 -13.33 16.98 5.61
N ILE A 556 -12.88 16.12 6.53
CA ILE A 556 -12.68 16.44 7.95
C ILE A 556 -11.18 16.49 8.28
N VAL A 557 -10.40 15.47 7.89
CA VAL A 557 -8.94 15.44 8.08
C VAL A 557 -8.27 14.83 6.84
N PRO A 558 -7.87 15.64 5.83
CA PRO A 558 -7.38 15.13 4.55
C PRO A 558 -5.96 14.55 4.61
N HIS A 559 -5.20 14.83 5.67
CA HIS A 559 -3.78 14.47 5.78
C HIS A 559 -3.51 13.19 6.61
N ARG A 560 -4.55 12.53 7.15
CA ARG A 560 -4.41 11.35 8.02
C ARG A 560 -4.48 10.06 7.19
N ASN A 561 -3.54 9.14 7.39
CA ASN A 561 -3.59 7.79 6.80
C ASN A 561 -4.71 6.93 7.42
N ALA A 562 -4.87 7.02 8.74
CA ALA A 562 -6.02 6.46 9.45
C ALA A 562 -7.31 7.23 9.14
N PRO A 563 -8.46 6.56 9.00
CA PRO A 563 -9.76 7.23 8.94
C PRO A 563 -10.03 8.13 10.16
N VAL A 564 -10.97 9.07 9.99
CA VAL A 564 -11.52 9.86 11.10
C VAL A 564 -12.43 8.99 11.96
N VAL A 565 -12.57 9.31 13.25
CA VAL A 565 -13.41 8.55 14.20
C VAL A 565 -14.84 8.40 13.66
N GLY A 566 -15.34 7.15 13.65
CA GLY A 566 -16.62 6.78 13.08
C GLY A 566 -16.61 6.39 11.59
N PHE A 567 -15.47 6.54 10.89
CA PHE A 567 -15.28 6.05 9.51
C PHE A 567 -14.54 4.69 9.49
N PRO A 568 -14.99 3.72 8.67
CA PRO A 568 -14.49 2.35 8.71
C PRO A 568 -13.16 2.12 7.98
N GLY A 569 -12.22 1.46 8.65
CA GLY A 569 -10.97 0.94 8.04
C GLY A 569 -11.26 0.02 6.86
N ARG A 570 -10.40 0.06 5.83
CA ARG A 570 -10.60 -0.74 4.61
C ARG A 570 -10.38 -2.22 4.88
N ALA A 571 -9.27 -2.58 5.53
CA ALA A 571 -9.00 -3.97 5.90
C ALA A 571 -10.02 -4.51 6.92
N ALA A 572 -10.55 -3.65 7.81
CA ALA A 572 -11.67 -3.98 8.67
C ALA A 572 -12.94 -4.34 7.87
N LEU A 573 -13.36 -3.55 6.87
CA LEU A 573 -14.47 -3.96 6.00
C LEU A 573 -14.18 -5.21 5.18
N GLY A 574 -12.96 -5.38 4.67
CA GLY A 574 -12.55 -6.63 4.00
C GLY A 574 -12.75 -7.85 4.90
N GLY A 575 -12.30 -7.76 6.15
CA GLY A 575 -12.55 -8.77 7.18
C GLY A 575 -14.03 -9.03 7.45
N ALA A 576 -14.86 -7.97 7.53
CA ALA A 576 -16.31 -8.09 7.74
C ALA A 576 -17.02 -8.73 6.54
N TYR A 577 -16.58 -8.43 5.31
CA TYR A 577 -17.08 -9.03 4.08
C TYR A 577 -16.72 -10.52 4.00
N VAL A 578 -15.48 -10.90 4.32
CA VAL A 578 -15.06 -12.32 4.42
C VAL A 578 -15.88 -13.04 5.48
N ALA A 579 -16.09 -12.43 6.65
CA ALA A 579 -16.91 -12.99 7.71
C ALA A 579 -18.34 -13.29 7.24
N ARG A 580 -18.96 -12.38 6.49
CA ARG A 580 -20.28 -12.53 5.88
C ARG A 580 -20.30 -13.61 4.78
N TRP A 581 -19.27 -13.70 3.94
CA TRP A 581 -19.17 -14.71 2.88
C TRP A 581 -19.06 -16.12 3.47
N VAL A 582 -18.10 -16.37 4.37
CA VAL A 582 -17.89 -17.68 5.03
C VAL A 582 -19.15 -18.16 5.76
N TRP A 583 -19.82 -17.27 6.50
CA TRP A 583 -21.10 -17.59 7.17
C TRP A 583 -22.23 -17.97 6.21
N GLY A 584 -22.28 -17.32 5.03
CA GLY A 584 -23.19 -17.69 3.97
C GLY A 584 -22.94 -19.12 3.49
N LYS A 585 -21.66 -19.50 3.27
CA LYS A 585 -21.28 -20.83 2.77
C LYS A 585 -21.67 -21.93 3.75
N GLU A 586 -21.36 -21.74 5.03
CA GLU A 586 -21.66 -22.69 6.12
C GLU A 586 -23.18 -22.92 6.24
N ARG A 587 -24.00 -21.87 6.08
CA ARG A 587 -25.47 -22.01 6.05
C ARG A 587 -25.98 -22.70 4.78
N GLY A 588 -25.44 -22.35 3.61
CA GLY A 588 -25.83 -22.97 2.34
C GLY A 588 -25.56 -24.47 2.28
N SER A 589 -24.52 -24.94 2.97
CA SER A 589 -24.20 -26.37 3.08
C SER A 589 -25.14 -27.15 4.03
N GLY A 590 -25.84 -26.46 4.94
CA GLY A 590 -26.64 -27.10 5.99
C GLY A 590 -28.13 -27.29 5.67
N SER A 591 -28.68 -26.53 4.72
CA SER A 591 -30.09 -26.67 4.31
C SER A 591 -30.27 -27.77 3.28
N GLY A 592 -30.87 -28.90 3.66
CA GLY A 592 -31.20 -30.03 2.78
C GLY A 592 -32.27 -29.77 1.71
N MET A 593 -32.44 -28.52 1.28
CA MET A 593 -33.28 -28.13 0.15
C MET A 593 -32.45 -28.32 -1.13
N GLY A 594 -32.80 -29.29 -1.97
CA GLY A 594 -31.98 -29.76 -3.11
C GLY A 594 -31.88 -28.80 -4.31
N GLY A 595 -31.39 -27.57 -4.10
CA GLY A 595 -31.07 -26.61 -5.15
C GLY A 595 -29.57 -26.30 -5.16
N GLY A 596 -28.84 -26.81 -6.16
CA GLY A 596 -27.38 -26.70 -6.30
C GLY A 596 -26.86 -25.30 -6.68
N GLY A 597 -27.46 -24.23 -6.14
CA GLY A 597 -27.00 -22.85 -6.27
C GLY A 597 -25.98 -22.51 -5.18
N GLY A 598 -24.78 -23.08 -5.27
CA GLY A 598 -23.68 -22.71 -4.36
C GLY A 598 -23.37 -21.22 -4.45
N LEU A 599 -23.09 -20.58 -3.31
CA LEU A 599 -22.60 -19.20 -3.29
C LEU A 599 -21.30 -19.13 -4.10
N GLY A 600 -21.25 -18.17 -5.03
CA GLY A 600 -20.13 -18.00 -5.95
C GLY A 600 -18.87 -17.45 -5.28
N ALA A 601 -17.90 -17.15 -6.14
CA ALA A 601 -16.66 -16.47 -5.79
C ALA A 601 -16.91 -15.26 -4.88
N PHE A 602 -16.01 -15.04 -3.92
CA PHE A 602 -16.13 -13.99 -2.92
C PHE A 602 -16.56 -12.64 -3.51
N GLU A 603 -15.84 -12.15 -4.52
CA GLU A 603 -16.08 -10.86 -5.15
C GLU A 603 -17.48 -10.78 -5.80
N ASP A 604 -17.98 -11.89 -6.36
CA ASP A 604 -19.29 -11.95 -7.01
C ASP A 604 -20.44 -12.02 -6.00
N GLU A 605 -20.28 -12.73 -4.87
CA GLU A 605 -21.26 -12.70 -3.78
C GLU A 605 -21.34 -11.29 -3.16
N ILE A 606 -20.21 -10.62 -2.93
CA ILE A 606 -20.20 -9.26 -2.38
C ILE A 606 -20.88 -8.28 -3.34
N ARG A 607 -20.51 -8.26 -4.63
CA ARG A 607 -21.19 -7.42 -5.65
C ARG A 607 -22.69 -7.71 -5.73
N ARG A 608 -23.09 -8.98 -5.68
CA ARG A 608 -24.51 -9.41 -5.70
C ARG A 608 -25.29 -8.93 -4.47
N LEU A 609 -24.66 -8.91 -3.28
CA LEU A 609 -25.28 -8.36 -2.07
C LEU A 609 -25.45 -6.84 -2.17
N LEU A 610 -24.41 -6.13 -2.61
CA LEU A 610 -24.46 -4.68 -2.84
C LEU A 610 -25.53 -4.30 -3.87
N GLN A 611 -25.62 -5.04 -4.98
CA GLN A 611 -26.67 -4.85 -5.99
C GLN A 611 -28.08 -5.13 -5.43
N LYS A 612 -28.26 -6.22 -4.68
CA LYS A 612 -29.56 -6.51 -4.03
C LYS A 612 -29.95 -5.38 -3.06
N ARG A 613 -28.99 -4.85 -2.29
CA ARG A 613 -29.18 -3.75 -1.35
C ARG A 613 -29.52 -2.44 -2.06
N TRP A 614 -28.81 -2.08 -3.13
CA TRP A 614 -29.10 -0.91 -3.98
C TRP A 614 -30.52 -0.93 -4.56
N ILE A 615 -30.95 -2.07 -5.11
CA ILE A 615 -32.32 -2.25 -5.62
C ILE A 615 -33.33 -2.15 -4.47
N ALA A 616 -33.07 -2.78 -3.32
CA ALA A 616 -33.99 -2.79 -2.18
C ALA A 616 -34.11 -1.42 -1.46
N THR A 617 -33.10 -0.54 -1.56
CA THR A 617 -33.15 0.82 -1.01
C THR A 617 -33.61 1.87 -2.03
N GLY A 618 -33.78 1.51 -3.30
CA GLY A 618 -34.17 2.44 -4.36
C GLY A 618 -33.06 3.40 -4.79
N GLY A 619 -31.80 2.96 -4.78
CA GLY A 619 -30.65 3.75 -5.25
C GLY A 619 -30.00 4.66 -4.20
N VAL A 620 -30.25 4.42 -2.90
CA VAL A 620 -29.53 5.13 -1.83
C VAL A 620 -28.07 4.66 -1.79
N PRO A 621 -27.04 5.53 -1.72
CA PRO A 621 -25.63 5.13 -1.55
C PRO A 621 -25.36 4.30 -0.28
N LEU A 622 -24.21 3.62 -0.21
CA LEU A 622 -23.75 2.97 1.03
C LEU A 622 -23.49 4.00 2.14
N ARG A 623 -23.80 3.65 3.40
CA ARG A 623 -23.48 4.51 4.56
C ARG A 623 -21.96 4.59 4.77
N THR A 624 -21.43 5.81 4.84
CA THR A 624 -19.98 6.08 4.92
C THR A 624 -19.42 6.14 6.34
N ASN A 625 -20.22 6.52 7.35
CA ASN A 625 -19.81 6.56 8.76
C ASN A 625 -20.90 6.07 9.72
N VAL A 626 -20.52 5.79 10.97
CA VAL A 626 -21.44 5.55 12.10
C VAL A 626 -20.89 6.27 13.32
N GLY A 627 -21.70 7.15 13.92
CA GLY A 627 -21.30 7.95 15.11
C GLY A 627 -20.23 9.02 14.85
N GLY A 628 -19.63 9.07 13.66
CA GLY A 628 -18.65 10.08 13.27
C GLY A 628 -19.24 11.46 13.05
N VAL A 629 -18.40 12.48 13.17
CA VAL A 629 -18.75 13.86 12.79
C VAL A 629 -19.03 13.90 11.29
N THR A 630 -20.08 14.60 10.87
CA THR A 630 -20.33 14.94 9.46
C THR A 630 -19.78 16.33 9.17
N ALA A 631 -19.20 16.54 7.98
CA ALA A 631 -18.79 17.86 7.54
C ALA A 631 -20.02 18.79 7.47
N VAL A 632 -19.94 19.97 8.08
CA VAL A 632 -21.05 20.94 8.11
C VAL A 632 -21.23 21.50 6.70
N GLY A 633 -22.22 20.96 5.99
CA GLY A 633 -22.32 21.10 4.54
C GLY A 633 -22.59 22.53 4.06
N GLN A 634 -21.66 23.08 3.27
CA GLN A 634 -21.92 24.23 2.41
C GLN A 634 -22.67 23.78 1.13
N GLN A 635 -23.78 23.04 1.29
CA GLN A 635 -24.63 22.65 0.16
C GLN A 635 -25.57 23.79 -0.24
N GLY A 636 -25.50 24.18 -1.51
CA GLY A 636 -26.48 25.08 -2.12
C GLY A 636 -27.87 24.45 -2.16
N GLY A 637 -28.93 25.27 -2.02
CA GLY A 637 -30.30 24.78 -1.90
C GLY A 637 -30.83 24.11 -3.18
N GLY A 638 -31.35 22.89 -3.02
CA GLY A 638 -31.98 22.09 -4.08
C GLY A 638 -32.74 20.90 -3.49
N GLY A 639 -33.85 21.17 -2.81
CA GLY A 639 -34.53 20.16 -1.99
C GLY A 639 -35.68 19.43 -2.68
N MET A 640 -35.85 18.15 -2.30
CA MET A 640 -37.17 17.53 -2.15
C MET A 640 -37.19 16.71 -0.86
N ALA A 641 -38.35 16.61 -0.23
CA ALA A 641 -38.51 16.01 1.09
C ALA A 641 -39.47 14.81 1.07
N SER A 642 -39.19 13.84 1.92
CA SER A 642 -40.18 12.88 2.42
C SER A 642 -39.96 12.71 3.94
N SER A 643 -41.01 12.40 4.68
CA SER A 643 -41.01 12.54 6.15
C SER A 643 -41.69 11.38 6.87
N GLY A 644 -41.28 11.14 8.11
CA GLY A 644 -41.85 10.14 9.02
C GLY A 644 -40.91 8.96 9.27
N LEU A 645 -40.91 8.34 10.45
CA LEU A 645 -41.65 8.67 11.67
C LEU A 645 -40.88 8.12 12.89
N LEU A 646 -40.65 8.93 13.92
CA LEU A 646 -40.00 8.51 15.17
C LEU A 646 -40.95 8.74 16.35
N GLY A 647 -41.34 7.65 17.02
CA GLY A 647 -42.30 7.66 18.14
C GLY A 647 -41.63 7.86 19.50
N LEU A 648 -42.35 8.48 20.43
CA LEU A 648 -41.88 8.76 21.79
C LEU A 648 -41.77 7.50 22.65
N VAL A 649 -40.81 7.51 23.58
CA VAL A 649 -41.06 7.16 24.99
C VAL A 649 -40.40 8.23 25.87
N ALA A 650 -41.05 8.61 26.97
CA ALA A 650 -40.54 9.58 27.94
C ALA A 650 -40.81 9.10 29.39
N GLY A 651 -39.99 9.55 30.34
CA GLY A 651 -40.05 9.17 31.77
C GLY A 651 -38.64 9.15 32.39
N ALA A 652 -38.14 10.08 33.21
CA ALA A 652 -38.67 11.07 34.17
C ALA A 652 -38.60 10.64 35.65
N ALA A 653 -37.41 10.81 36.26
CA ALA A 653 -37.15 11.01 37.69
C ALA A 653 -35.68 11.50 37.85
N GLY A 654 -35.29 12.37 38.80
CA GLY A 654 -36.07 13.25 39.67
C GLY A 654 -35.36 13.57 41.00
N LEU A 655 -35.14 14.88 41.30
CA LEU A 655 -34.79 15.46 42.63
C LEU A 655 -33.34 15.17 43.16
N LEU A 656 -32.58 16.06 43.84
CA LEU A 656 -32.77 17.43 44.36
C LEU A 656 -31.48 18.32 44.31
N ASN A 657 -31.68 19.62 44.04
CA ASN A 657 -31.11 20.89 44.59
C ASN A 657 -30.07 20.90 45.76
N PRO A 658 -29.46 22.07 46.14
CA PRO A 658 -29.31 23.37 45.45
C PRO A 658 -27.92 24.07 45.56
N GLY A 659 -27.74 25.17 44.80
CA GLY A 659 -26.77 26.26 45.08
C GLY A 659 -25.78 26.50 43.92
N GLY A 660 -25.66 27.68 43.28
CA GLY A 660 -26.22 29.01 43.53
C GLY A 660 -25.09 30.06 43.42
N GLY A 661 -25.17 31.14 42.64
CA GLY A 661 -26.18 31.57 41.67
C GLY A 661 -25.85 32.97 41.11
N ALA A 662 -26.73 33.51 40.23
CA ALA A 662 -26.71 34.90 39.72
C ALA A 662 -25.54 35.28 38.75
N VAL A 663 -25.64 36.25 37.82
CA VAL A 663 -26.79 36.98 37.22
C VAL A 663 -26.35 37.63 35.89
N SER A 664 -27.24 37.66 34.87
CA SER A 664 -27.15 38.48 33.63
C SER A 664 -25.92 38.28 32.70
N GLY A 665 -25.96 38.65 31.42
CA GLY A 665 -27.07 39.16 30.59
C GLY A 665 -26.60 40.21 29.57
N ASN A 666 -27.34 40.33 28.46
CA ASN A 666 -27.04 41.15 27.26
C ASN A 666 -25.78 40.68 26.47
N SER A 667 -25.76 40.48 25.15
CA SER A 667 -26.55 41.00 24.00
C SER A 667 -26.20 42.44 23.60
N GLY A 668 -25.85 42.64 22.32
CA GLY A 668 -25.31 43.90 21.84
C GLY A 668 -24.80 43.82 20.39
N ALA A 669 -25.73 43.74 19.43
CA ALA A 669 -25.42 43.93 18.02
C ALA A 669 -25.66 45.39 17.63
N ASN A 670 -24.82 45.97 16.76
CA ASN A 670 -25.33 46.76 15.61
C ASN A 670 -24.26 47.02 14.53
N SER A 671 -24.75 47.31 13.30
CA SER A 671 -24.21 48.20 12.24
C SER A 671 -22.70 48.37 12.02
N GLY A 672 -22.13 48.29 10.81
CA GLY A 672 -22.68 47.97 9.47
C GLY A 672 -22.57 49.11 8.43
N SER A 673 -22.00 48.82 7.25
CA SER A 673 -22.06 49.69 6.06
C SER A 673 -21.71 48.96 4.74
N ASN A 674 -22.68 48.96 3.82
CA ASN A 674 -22.64 48.97 2.34
C ASN A 674 -21.24 49.07 1.65
N THR A 675 -20.84 48.22 0.68
CA THR A 675 -21.35 47.95 -0.70
C THR A 675 -21.19 49.14 -1.69
N PRO A 676 -21.16 48.99 -3.05
CA PRO A 676 -21.55 47.83 -3.91
C PRO A 676 -20.62 47.52 -5.15
N PHE A 677 -21.09 46.63 -6.04
CA PHE A 677 -20.60 46.29 -7.42
C PHE A 677 -19.27 45.50 -7.56
N SER A 678 -19.03 44.67 -8.59
CA SER A 678 -19.91 43.98 -9.56
C SER A 678 -19.17 42.81 -10.25
N SER A 679 -19.90 41.86 -10.85
CA SER A 679 -19.36 40.82 -11.74
C SER A 679 -19.26 41.25 -13.22
N ARG A 680 -18.28 40.66 -13.94
CA ARG A 680 -18.08 40.39 -15.40
C ARG A 680 -16.56 40.17 -15.61
N SER A 681 -15.99 39.18 -16.31
CA SER A 681 -16.32 38.30 -17.46
C SER A 681 -15.82 38.82 -18.83
N VAL A 682 -14.94 38.02 -19.47
CA VAL A 682 -14.46 38.07 -20.87
C VAL A 682 -13.42 39.14 -21.23
N GLY A 683 -12.44 38.76 -22.07
CA GLY A 683 -11.23 39.49 -22.46
C GLY A 683 -10.01 38.57 -22.28
N ALA A 684 -9.43 37.88 -23.28
CA ALA A 684 -9.40 38.05 -24.74
C ALA A 684 -8.59 39.29 -25.19
N THR A 685 -7.28 39.09 -25.37
CA THR A 685 -6.33 40.05 -25.94
C THR A 685 -5.38 39.32 -26.89
N LEU A 686 -5.21 39.86 -28.10
CA LEU A 686 -4.21 39.47 -29.08
C LEU A 686 -2.97 40.36 -28.90
N ILE A 687 -1.78 39.75 -28.98
CA ILE A 687 -0.48 40.38 -29.29
C ILE A 687 0.21 39.30 -30.13
N GLU A 688 0.07 39.36 -31.46
CA GLU A 688 0.99 40.02 -32.41
C GLU A 688 2.24 39.18 -32.69
N GLU A 689 2.54 39.03 -33.98
CA GLU A 689 3.56 38.16 -34.55
C GLU A 689 4.83 38.98 -34.83
N GLU A 690 6.01 38.44 -34.50
CA GLU A 690 7.28 38.90 -35.07
C GLU A 690 7.97 37.72 -35.75
N GLU A 691 8.03 37.76 -37.08
CA GLU A 691 8.81 36.83 -37.91
C GLU A 691 10.26 37.33 -38.04
N GLU A 692 11.25 36.49 -37.73
CA GLU A 692 12.63 36.68 -38.22
C GLU A 692 13.05 35.48 -39.08
N GLU A 693 12.93 35.64 -40.40
CA GLU A 693 13.48 34.71 -41.39
C GLU A 693 14.82 35.24 -41.93
N LEU A 694 15.93 34.55 -41.66
CA LEU A 694 17.21 34.82 -42.34
C LEU A 694 17.95 33.55 -42.79
N VAL A 695 17.54 33.10 -43.99
CA VAL A 695 18.38 32.79 -45.17
C VAL A 695 19.64 31.93 -44.96
N SER A 696 19.67 30.82 -45.69
CA SER A 696 20.80 29.89 -45.80
C SER A 696 22.03 30.46 -46.51
N SER A 697 23.19 29.81 -46.31
CA SER A 697 24.36 29.96 -47.18
C SER A 697 25.10 28.63 -47.31
N ASN A 698 25.56 28.33 -48.52
CA ASN A 698 25.98 26.99 -48.93
C ASN A 698 27.34 27.03 -49.63
N ASN A 699 28.34 26.37 -49.05
CA ASN A 699 29.61 25.95 -49.66
C ASN A 699 30.32 25.01 -48.65
N GLY A 700 30.98 23.91 -49.01
CA GLY A 700 31.21 23.38 -50.35
C GLY A 700 32.69 23.16 -50.63
N MET A 701 33.25 22.01 -50.21
CA MET A 701 34.51 21.47 -50.76
C MET A 701 34.61 19.95 -50.57
N MET A 702 35.44 19.31 -51.40
CA MET A 702 35.42 17.87 -51.67
C MET A 702 36.84 17.32 -51.81
N TYR A 703 37.14 16.19 -51.16
CA TYR A 703 38.20 15.25 -51.56
C TYR A 703 37.86 13.83 -51.09
N GLY A 704 38.32 12.81 -51.83
CA GLY A 704 38.12 11.40 -51.47
C GLY A 704 38.87 10.44 -52.41
N LEU A 705 39.03 9.19 -51.96
CA LEU A 705 39.53 7.96 -52.61
C LEU A 705 39.22 6.84 -51.57
N GLY A 706 38.62 5.68 -51.89
CA GLY A 706 39.14 4.56 -52.71
C GLY A 706 39.73 3.48 -51.76
N ILE A 707 39.45 2.17 -51.81
CA ILE A 707 39.20 1.21 -52.91
C ILE A 707 38.38 -0.03 -52.39
N SER A 708 38.01 -0.98 -53.28
CA SER A 708 37.27 -2.27 -53.08
C SER A 708 38.02 -3.34 -52.21
N SER A 709 37.64 -4.63 -51.99
CA SER A 709 36.66 -5.65 -52.50
C SER A 709 36.75 -6.92 -51.57
N SER A 710 35.94 -8.00 -51.56
CA SER A 710 34.61 -8.42 -52.09
C SER A 710 34.21 -9.83 -51.51
N SER A 711 32.97 -10.30 -51.66
CA SER A 711 32.47 -11.66 -51.22
C SER A 711 32.72 -12.79 -52.27
N PRO A 712 32.49 -14.10 -51.99
CA PRO A 712 31.13 -14.73 -52.05
C PRO A 712 30.86 -16.05 -51.23
N SER A 713 29.56 -16.48 -51.17
CA SER A 713 28.95 -17.85 -51.11
C SER A 713 29.58 -19.05 -50.34
N GLY A 714 28.84 -20.02 -49.75
CA GLY A 714 27.38 -20.27 -49.60
C GLY A 714 27.02 -21.77 -49.42
N VAL A 715 25.76 -22.12 -49.10
CA VAL A 715 25.13 -23.50 -49.03
C VAL A 715 25.66 -24.42 -47.90
N ALA A 716 24.95 -25.04 -46.93
CA ALA A 716 23.56 -25.45 -46.60
C ALA A 716 23.29 -26.98 -46.72
N HIS A 717 22.86 -27.65 -45.64
CA HIS A 717 21.94 -28.82 -45.61
C HIS A 717 21.59 -29.32 -44.18
N ASP A 718 20.45 -30.02 -44.04
CA ASP A 718 19.82 -30.71 -42.89
C ASP A 718 19.43 -32.16 -43.40
N PRO A 719 18.85 -33.17 -42.67
CA PRO A 719 18.26 -33.19 -41.31
C PRO A 719 18.33 -34.52 -40.46
N ALA A 720 17.67 -34.51 -39.29
CA ALA A 720 16.80 -35.55 -38.67
C ALA A 720 17.28 -36.90 -38.01
N ILE A 721 16.92 -37.04 -36.71
CA ILE A 721 16.16 -38.13 -36.01
C ILE A 721 16.59 -39.62 -36.09
N MET A 722 16.87 -40.22 -34.91
CA MET A 722 16.42 -41.53 -34.31
C MET A 722 17.33 -41.78 -33.07
N ALA A 723 16.96 -42.20 -31.84
CA ALA A 723 15.89 -43.01 -31.22
C ALA A 723 16.38 -44.42 -30.76
N MET A 724 15.94 -44.86 -29.56
CA MET A 724 16.29 -46.12 -28.86
C MET A 724 17.75 -46.23 -28.35
N GLY A 725 18.07 -46.91 -27.23
CA GLY A 725 17.24 -47.50 -26.17
C GLY A 725 17.92 -48.69 -25.44
N VAL A 726 17.52 -48.97 -24.19
CA VAL A 726 17.76 -50.22 -23.40
C VAL A 726 19.22 -50.44 -22.86
N GLN A 727 19.55 -51.02 -21.69
CA GLN A 727 18.99 -51.08 -20.31
C GLN A 727 19.88 -51.98 -19.41
N GLY A 728 20.14 -51.60 -18.15
CA GLY A 728 20.63 -52.50 -17.07
C GLY A 728 22.16 -52.77 -17.00
N HIS A 729 22.71 -53.36 -15.91
CA HIS A 729 22.21 -53.51 -14.53
C HIS A 729 23.34 -53.96 -13.56
N HIS A 730 23.11 -53.93 -12.23
CA HIS A 730 24.04 -54.25 -11.11
C HIS A 730 25.27 -53.29 -10.98
N ALA A 731 25.71 -52.80 -9.81
CA ALA A 731 25.82 -53.29 -8.42
C ALA A 731 27.05 -54.23 -8.21
N SER A 732 27.81 -54.16 -7.11
CA SER A 732 27.63 -53.48 -5.80
C SER A 732 28.97 -53.22 -5.07
N THR A 733 28.93 -52.51 -3.92
CA THR A 733 29.98 -52.41 -2.86
C THR A 733 31.36 -51.81 -3.22
N GLY A 734 32.10 -51.12 -2.34
CA GLY A 734 31.83 -50.65 -0.97
C GLY A 734 33.10 -50.68 -0.11
N GLY A 735 33.38 -49.65 0.72
CA GLY A 735 34.48 -49.69 1.71
C GLY A 735 35.26 -48.38 1.93
N TYR A 736 35.36 -47.99 3.20
CA TYR A 736 36.15 -46.89 3.80
C TYR A 736 37.66 -46.91 3.49
N GLY A 737 38.39 -45.79 3.69
CA GLY A 737 39.87 -45.88 3.65
C GLY A 737 40.83 -44.75 4.12
N GLY A 738 40.48 -43.45 4.20
CA GLY A 738 41.39 -42.39 4.73
C GLY A 738 42.67 -42.07 3.90
N GLY A 739 43.51 -41.12 4.36
CA GLY A 739 44.85 -40.86 3.78
C GLY A 739 45.20 -39.38 3.45
N GLU A 740 45.71 -38.65 4.44
CA GLU A 740 46.19 -37.26 4.47
C GLU A 740 46.97 -36.60 3.28
N ARG A 741 46.72 -35.27 3.12
CA ARG A 741 47.67 -34.12 2.92
C ARG A 741 48.33 -33.78 1.56
N MET A 742 48.55 -32.46 1.41
CA MET A 742 49.42 -31.70 0.48
C MET A 742 49.13 -31.80 -1.04
N GLY A 743 48.92 -30.71 -1.81
CA GLY A 743 48.64 -29.31 -1.48
C GLY A 743 49.33 -28.26 -2.40
N MET A 744 48.55 -27.32 -2.97
CA MET A 744 49.00 -26.03 -3.54
C MET A 744 47.82 -25.03 -3.47
N ARG A 745 47.96 -23.87 -2.81
CA ARG A 745 48.46 -22.57 -3.31
C ARG A 745 47.52 -21.86 -4.31
N THR A 746 46.76 -20.89 -3.80
CA THR A 746 46.33 -19.65 -4.48
C THR A 746 46.63 -18.44 -3.57
N SER A 747 46.62 -17.22 -4.12
CA SER A 747 47.29 -16.03 -3.54
C SER A 747 46.35 -14.97 -2.94
N HIS A 748 46.82 -14.24 -1.92
CA HIS A 748 46.08 -13.15 -1.25
C HIS A 748 46.29 -11.75 -1.87
N THR A 749 45.19 -11.00 -1.99
CA THR A 749 45.02 -9.54 -1.70
C THR A 749 43.54 -9.38 -1.29
N GLY A 750 43.10 -8.76 -0.20
CA GLY A 750 43.74 -7.82 0.73
C GLY A 750 43.36 -6.38 0.37
N SER A 751 42.74 -5.56 1.22
CA SER A 751 42.19 -5.77 2.58
C SER A 751 41.40 -4.51 3.03
N SER A 752 40.40 -4.66 3.91
CA SER A 752 39.93 -3.55 4.78
C SER A 752 39.42 -4.10 6.11
N SER A 753 39.49 -3.31 7.18
CA SER A 753 39.27 -3.78 8.56
C SER A 753 38.94 -2.65 9.54
N THR A 754 38.02 -2.92 10.46
CA THR A 754 37.84 -2.20 11.73
C THR A 754 37.44 -3.22 12.82
N LEU A 755 37.87 -2.98 14.05
CA LEU A 755 37.76 -3.90 15.19
C LEU A 755 36.68 -3.48 16.20
N ASP A 756 36.17 -4.45 16.96
CA ASP A 756 35.30 -4.23 18.11
C ASP A 756 35.98 -3.49 19.26
N THR A 757 35.20 -2.86 20.15
CA THR A 757 35.56 -2.68 21.57
C THR A 757 34.31 -2.61 22.45
N LEU A 758 34.30 -3.35 23.55
CA LEU A 758 33.26 -3.39 24.59
C LEU A 758 33.67 -2.53 25.81
N GLY A 759 32.76 -1.77 26.43
CA GLY A 759 33.12 -1.00 27.64
C GLY A 759 32.04 -0.13 28.31
N SER A 760 31.30 -0.74 29.25
CA SER A 760 30.72 -0.16 30.49
C SER A 760 30.21 1.30 30.58
N VAL A 761 28.90 1.43 30.83
CA VAL A 761 28.20 2.34 31.78
C VAL A 761 28.88 3.65 32.22
N GLY A 762 28.27 4.78 31.88
CA GLY A 762 28.48 6.10 32.50
C GLY A 762 27.34 7.07 32.18
N SER A 763 26.86 7.85 33.17
CA SER A 763 25.72 8.77 32.98
C SER A 763 26.15 10.11 32.38
N GLY A 764 25.45 10.59 31.35
CA GLY A 764 25.67 11.92 30.77
C GLY A 764 24.49 12.38 29.91
N SER A 765 24.03 13.61 30.10
CA SER A 765 22.97 14.23 29.29
C SER A 765 23.57 14.74 27.97
N VAL A 766 23.00 14.31 26.84
CA VAL A 766 23.35 14.79 25.49
C VAL A 766 22.05 14.98 24.69
N MET A 767 22.01 16.01 23.85
CA MET A 767 20.79 16.48 23.17
C MET A 767 20.31 15.54 22.05
N THR A 768 19.00 15.43 21.90
CA THR A 768 18.31 14.65 20.86
C THR A 768 17.85 15.53 19.71
N ASN A 769 18.42 15.33 18.51
CA ASN A 769 17.77 15.79 17.28
C ASN A 769 16.74 14.72 16.86
N SER A 770 15.45 15.05 16.95
CA SER A 770 14.35 14.15 16.59
C SER A 770 13.76 14.54 15.24
N THR A 771 13.56 13.56 14.36
CA THR A 771 12.79 13.68 13.11
C THR A 771 11.51 12.85 13.28
N THR A 772 10.40 13.52 13.57
CA THR A 772 9.12 12.91 13.94
C THR A 772 8.48 12.13 12.78
N TYR A 773 7.95 10.95 13.06
CA TYR A 773 7.12 10.17 12.14
C TYR A 773 5.64 10.25 12.55
N THR A 774 4.75 10.40 11.56
CA THR A 774 3.37 10.89 11.73
C THR A 774 3.29 12.34 12.27
N THR A 775 2.14 13.01 12.11
CA THR A 775 2.00 14.45 12.41
C THR A 775 0.97 14.70 13.51
N PRO A 776 1.39 15.08 14.73
CA PRO A 776 0.49 15.57 15.76
C PRO A 776 0.28 17.10 15.62
N ASP A 777 -0.98 17.55 15.54
CA ASP A 777 -1.32 18.97 15.64
C ASP A 777 -1.36 19.40 17.11
N ILE A 778 -0.43 20.28 17.53
CA ILE A 778 -0.48 20.95 18.85
C ILE A 778 -0.18 22.44 18.68
N THR A 779 -1.06 23.30 19.19
CA THR A 779 -0.95 24.76 19.14
C THR A 779 -0.54 25.34 20.49
N SER A 780 0.72 25.80 20.65
CA SER A 780 1.10 26.61 21.81
C SER A 780 2.38 27.45 21.64
N SER A 781 2.22 28.77 21.80
CA SER A 781 3.18 29.77 22.32
C SER A 781 4.70 29.53 22.19
N LEU A 782 5.36 30.37 21.39
CA LEU A 782 6.82 30.59 21.40
C LEU A 782 7.30 31.25 22.71
N SER A 783 8.48 30.85 23.18
CA SER A 783 9.35 31.72 23.99
C SER A 783 10.78 31.59 23.48
N MET A 784 11.41 32.70 23.09
CA MET A 784 12.81 32.71 22.66
C MET A 784 13.76 32.87 23.84
N VAL A 785 14.81 32.05 23.87
CA VAL A 785 16.07 32.37 24.55
C VAL A 785 17.17 32.23 23.51
N GLY A 786 17.76 33.36 23.10
CA GLY A 786 18.86 33.35 22.14
C GLY A 786 20.17 32.89 22.78
N LEU A 787 20.96 32.08 22.06
CA LEU A 787 22.31 31.71 22.48
C LEU A 787 23.36 32.47 21.68
N ASN A 788 24.36 32.98 22.41
CA ASN A 788 25.40 33.87 21.91
C ASN A 788 26.58 33.07 21.34
N ILE A 789 27.02 33.37 20.11
CA ILE A 789 28.15 32.69 19.48
C ILE A 789 29.45 33.42 19.82
N ASN A 790 30.16 32.91 20.83
CA ASN A 790 31.58 33.25 21.01
C ASN A 790 32.40 32.56 19.91
N ASN A 791 33.05 33.34 19.06
CA ASN A 791 34.09 32.85 18.16
C ASN A 791 35.36 33.67 18.39
N ASN A 792 36.47 33.01 18.73
CA ASN A 792 37.65 33.67 19.27
C ASN A 792 38.92 33.14 18.57
N ASN A 793 39.39 33.88 17.56
CA ASN A 793 40.74 33.73 17.02
C ASN A 793 41.29 35.10 16.60
N SER A 794 42.59 35.32 16.81
CA SER A 794 43.20 36.64 16.78
C SER A 794 44.08 36.88 15.55
N GLY A 795 43.90 38.04 14.91
CA GLY A 795 44.76 38.52 13.82
C GLY A 795 44.80 40.05 13.84
N THR A 796 45.98 40.62 14.09
CA THR A 796 46.18 42.07 14.30
C THR A 796 46.43 42.83 12.99
N MET A 797 45.87 44.04 12.84
CA MET A 797 46.65 45.24 12.45
C MET A 797 45.94 46.58 12.74
N SER A 798 46.75 47.51 13.25
CA SER A 798 46.65 48.96 13.53
C SER A 798 45.56 49.92 12.96
N ASN A 799 45.29 50.95 13.79
CA ASN A 799 44.83 52.33 13.52
C ASN A 799 43.36 52.61 13.10
N GLY A 800 42.66 53.62 13.68
CA GLY A 800 42.98 54.46 14.86
C GLY A 800 42.14 55.76 14.98
N LEU A 801 41.94 56.25 16.22
CA LEU A 801 41.37 57.58 16.63
C LEU A 801 39.92 57.89 16.17
N SER A 802 39.04 58.61 16.91
CA SER A 802 39.17 59.43 18.13
C SER A 802 37.85 59.59 18.92
N SER A 803 37.94 59.55 20.26
CA SER A 803 37.44 60.53 21.28
C SER A 803 35.94 60.91 21.42
N PRO A 804 35.48 61.42 22.62
CA PRO A 804 34.14 61.08 23.13
C PRO A 804 33.24 62.23 23.66
N GLY A 805 31.96 61.90 23.92
CA GLY A 805 31.02 62.56 24.86
C GLY A 805 29.76 61.68 25.01
N GLN A 806 29.38 61.17 26.18
CA GLN A 806 28.81 61.75 27.41
C GLN A 806 27.29 62.02 27.41
N GLN A 807 26.64 61.49 28.47
CA GLN A 807 25.43 61.96 29.17
C GLN A 807 23.98 61.66 28.65
N THR A 808 23.37 60.68 29.33
CA THR A 808 22.08 60.72 30.08
C THR A 808 20.70 60.74 29.40
N THR A 809 19.88 59.79 29.87
CA THR A 809 18.43 59.84 30.21
C THR A 809 17.34 59.98 29.14
N ASN A 810 16.51 58.93 29.09
CA ASN A 810 15.05 58.88 28.90
C ASN A 810 14.33 59.96 28.09
N THR A 811 13.65 59.53 27.02
CA THR A 811 12.23 59.88 26.82
C THR A 811 11.53 58.86 25.92
N ASN A 812 10.19 58.76 26.02
CA ASN A 812 9.38 57.92 25.14
C ASN A 812 9.35 58.52 23.72
N ALA A 813 9.52 57.67 22.70
CA ALA A 813 9.11 57.95 21.33
C ALA A 813 8.37 56.73 20.76
N ASN A 814 7.32 56.98 20.00
CA ASN A 814 6.42 55.95 19.46
C ASN A 814 6.83 55.56 18.03
N ALA A 815 6.13 54.56 17.47
CA ALA A 815 6.17 54.09 16.09
C ALA A 815 7.41 53.28 15.66
N ASN A 816 7.22 51.96 15.61
CA ASN A 816 7.21 51.32 14.28
C ASN A 816 6.19 50.17 14.24
N SER A 817 5.19 50.26 13.36
CA SER A 817 4.10 49.28 13.26
C SER A 817 4.38 48.25 12.17
N THR A 818 5.22 47.26 12.46
CA THR A 818 5.39 46.09 11.61
C THR A 818 4.17 45.17 11.73
N THR A 819 3.13 45.47 10.95
CA THR A 819 2.00 44.56 10.72
C THR A 819 2.48 43.33 9.97
N THR A 820 2.94 42.32 10.70
CA THR A 820 3.22 40.99 10.14
C THR A 820 1.90 40.36 9.71
N THR A 821 1.54 40.53 8.45
CA THR A 821 0.41 39.85 7.83
C THR A 821 0.71 38.35 7.78
N THR A 822 0.29 37.62 8.81
CA THR A 822 0.32 36.15 8.83
C THR A 822 -0.66 35.64 7.79
N THR A 823 -0.19 35.46 6.57
CA THR A 823 -0.91 34.78 5.49
C THR A 823 -1.00 33.30 5.86
N ASN A 824 -1.97 32.95 6.70
CA ASN A 824 -2.32 31.57 6.98
C ASN A 824 -2.54 30.87 5.63
N PRO A 825 -1.84 29.77 5.32
CA PRO A 825 -1.99 29.11 4.04
C PRO A 825 -3.44 28.63 3.90
N THR A 826 -4.06 28.89 2.74
CA THR A 826 -5.39 28.36 2.41
C THR A 826 -5.43 26.87 2.74
N PRO A 827 -6.46 26.35 3.45
CA PRO A 827 -6.53 24.92 3.73
C PRO A 827 -6.50 24.10 2.44
N LEU A 828 -6.03 22.85 2.50
CA LEU A 828 -6.18 21.94 1.36
C LEU A 828 -7.66 21.69 1.13
N THR A 829 -8.13 21.89 -0.10
CA THR A 829 -9.41 21.34 -0.55
C THR A 829 -9.17 19.89 -0.97
N PRO A 830 -9.73 18.90 -0.26
CA PRO A 830 -9.57 17.49 -0.64
C PRO A 830 -10.31 17.16 -1.94
N VAL A 831 -10.10 15.94 -2.44
CA VAL A 831 -10.92 15.34 -3.49
C VAL A 831 -12.42 15.42 -3.17
N VAL A 832 -13.21 15.64 -4.21
CA VAL A 832 -14.67 15.66 -4.19
C VAL A 832 -15.17 14.75 -5.30
N ALA A 833 -16.31 14.10 -5.09
CA ALA A 833 -16.90 13.22 -6.09
C ALA A 833 -17.30 13.98 -7.37
N LEU A 834 -16.75 13.54 -8.51
CA LEU A 834 -17.21 13.89 -9.85
C LEU A 834 -18.48 13.10 -10.20
N PRO A 835 -19.23 13.46 -11.27
CA PRO A 835 -20.37 12.68 -11.75
C PRO A 835 -20.03 11.20 -11.94
N THR A 836 -20.56 10.37 -11.06
CA THR A 836 -20.24 8.95 -10.89
C THR A 836 -21.46 8.11 -11.27
N LEU A 837 -21.24 6.97 -11.93
CA LEU A 837 -22.32 6.09 -12.37
C LEU A 837 -22.96 5.34 -11.18
N ASP A 838 -24.24 4.99 -11.31
CA ASP A 838 -24.98 4.15 -10.36
C ASP A 838 -24.26 2.84 -10.05
N SER A 839 -23.60 2.23 -11.05
CA SER A 839 -22.82 1.00 -10.89
C SER A 839 -21.69 1.12 -9.89
N GLU A 840 -21.07 2.30 -9.77
CA GLU A 840 -19.93 2.55 -8.88
C GLU A 840 -20.39 3.12 -7.54
N THR A 841 -21.44 3.94 -7.56
CA THR A 841 -22.12 4.44 -6.35
C THR A 841 -22.70 3.27 -5.54
N GLN A 842 -23.22 2.23 -6.21
CA GLN A 842 -23.63 0.95 -5.63
C GLN A 842 -22.47 0.22 -4.91
N LEU A 843 -21.25 0.31 -5.43
CA LEU A 843 -20.05 -0.28 -4.82
C LEU A 843 -19.42 0.62 -3.74
N GLY A 844 -19.98 1.81 -3.50
CA GLY A 844 -19.42 2.79 -2.55
C GLY A 844 -18.17 3.49 -3.05
N LEU A 845 -17.99 3.59 -4.37
CA LEU A 845 -16.90 4.30 -5.01
C LEU A 845 -17.41 5.65 -5.57
N ALA A 846 -16.59 6.70 -5.45
CA ALA A 846 -16.75 7.96 -6.15
C ALA A 846 -15.61 8.12 -7.14
N LYS A 847 -15.91 8.54 -8.38
CA LYS A 847 -14.90 9.02 -9.32
C LYS A 847 -14.38 10.37 -8.83
N VAL A 848 -13.07 10.58 -8.81
CA VAL A 848 -12.43 11.82 -8.35
C VAL A 848 -11.54 12.47 -9.41
N ALA A 849 -11.10 11.71 -10.41
CA ALA A 849 -10.42 12.23 -11.60
C ALA A 849 -10.87 11.45 -12.85
N GLU A 850 -10.92 12.16 -13.99
CA GLU A 850 -10.87 11.57 -15.33
C GLU A 850 -9.40 11.59 -15.80
N ALA A 851 -9.08 10.83 -16.84
CA ALA A 851 -7.77 10.93 -17.49
C ALA A 851 -7.79 11.98 -18.60
N ASP A 852 -6.80 12.87 -18.61
CA ASP A 852 -6.53 13.73 -19.77
C ASP A 852 -5.68 12.96 -20.80
N THR A 853 -6.18 12.85 -22.03
CA THR A 853 -5.49 12.10 -23.10
C THR A 853 -4.22 12.81 -23.58
N ASP A 854 -4.20 14.13 -23.61
CA ASP A 854 -3.04 14.91 -24.05
C ASP A 854 -1.96 14.93 -22.95
N ALA A 855 -2.37 14.93 -21.68
CA ALA A 855 -1.48 14.66 -20.55
C ALA A 855 -0.92 13.23 -20.60
N PHE A 856 -1.75 12.21 -20.90
CA PHE A 856 -1.28 10.84 -21.09
C PHE A 856 -0.25 10.72 -22.21
N LEU A 857 -0.48 11.35 -23.37
CA LEU A 857 0.47 11.37 -24.48
C LEU A 857 1.79 12.06 -24.09
N SER A 858 1.70 13.16 -23.35
CA SER A 858 2.87 13.83 -22.76
C SER A 858 3.64 12.92 -21.80
N TYR A 859 2.94 12.10 -21.00
CA TYR A 859 3.57 11.09 -20.14
C TYR A 859 4.17 9.92 -20.92
N ALA A 860 3.48 9.41 -21.94
CA ALA A 860 3.97 8.33 -22.80
C ALA A 860 5.29 8.72 -23.50
N ALA A 861 5.43 9.98 -23.91
CA ALA A 861 6.64 10.51 -24.52
C ALA A 861 7.87 10.49 -23.59
N ILE A 862 7.69 10.61 -22.26
CA ILE A 862 8.80 10.64 -21.29
C ILE A 862 9.13 9.27 -20.66
N VAL A 863 8.31 8.23 -20.87
CA VAL A 863 8.59 6.87 -20.38
C VAL A 863 9.95 6.32 -20.86
N PRO A 864 10.38 6.46 -22.13
CA PRO A 864 11.69 5.97 -22.57
C PRO A 864 12.86 6.59 -21.79
N GLU A 865 12.80 7.90 -21.53
CA GLU A 865 13.84 8.62 -20.79
C GLU A 865 13.80 8.28 -19.29
N PHE A 866 12.61 8.15 -18.70
CA PHE A 866 12.44 7.65 -17.33
C PHE A 866 13.11 6.28 -17.16
N CYS A 867 12.84 5.32 -18.05
CA CYS A 867 13.46 3.99 -18.02
C CYS A 867 14.98 4.03 -18.30
N ARG A 868 15.47 4.96 -19.13
CA ARG A 868 16.90 5.17 -19.35
C ARG A 868 17.59 5.63 -18.08
N LEU A 869 17.03 6.61 -17.39
CA LEU A 869 17.57 7.20 -16.15
C LEU A 869 17.50 6.22 -14.98
N GLU A 870 16.36 5.53 -14.80
CA GLU A 870 16.22 4.39 -13.90
C GLU A 870 17.29 3.32 -14.17
N GLY A 871 17.50 2.98 -15.45
CA GLY A 871 18.52 2.04 -15.88
C GLY A 871 19.97 2.49 -15.62
N MET A 872 20.24 3.80 -15.47
CA MET A 872 21.54 4.31 -15.02
C MET A 872 21.70 4.19 -13.49
N LEU A 873 20.64 4.50 -12.74
CA LEU A 873 20.59 4.40 -11.28
C LEU A 873 20.81 2.97 -10.80
N VAL A 874 20.04 2.02 -11.35
CA VAL A 874 20.12 0.59 -11.04
C VAL A 874 21.50 0.00 -11.35
N LYS A 875 22.22 0.55 -12.34
CA LYS A 875 23.57 0.12 -12.71
C LYS A 875 24.69 0.87 -11.96
N GLY A 876 24.37 1.84 -11.10
CA GLY A 876 25.35 2.64 -10.36
C GLY A 876 26.23 3.55 -11.23
N ILE A 877 25.70 4.05 -12.35
CA ILE A 877 26.46 4.82 -13.36
C ILE A 877 26.50 6.34 -13.05
N VAL A 878 25.76 6.81 -12.03
CA VAL A 878 25.39 8.23 -11.85
C VAL A 878 25.61 8.81 -10.46
#